data_AF-S3DS43-F1
#
_entry.id   AF-S3DS43-F1
#
_cell.length_a   1.000
_cell.length_b   1.000
_cell.length_c   1.000
_cell.angle_alpha   90.00
_cell.angle_beta   90.00
_cell.angle_gamma   90.00
#
_symmetry.space_group_name_H-M   'P 1'
#
loop_
_entity.id
_entity.type
_entity.pdbx_description
1 polymer ?
#
loop_
_entity_poly.entity_id
_entity_poly.type
_entity_poly.pdbx_seq_one_letter_code
_entity_poly.pdbx_strand_id
1 'polypeptide(L)'
;MGDSKNVVRQVDVLVIGGGPVGLVTALQLHLFARSSPKPFTSLVLEKYPKSTQDSYGRAITLYPRTTEMLDQLSLADELAQQCFACRETVSYDRNGVEVAGRGWSFMEQMGKESWTQWDFALVLRQMYQEEIFRRVLGELGGRLETEREVVGVVVDEGIEIGGHRVKVSVKNVATGVEETVACRYLIGADGGRSFVRRALDIPFDGETSEDRWVRVDGVIETDMPKSRSYGAIESPTHGNVLWAALDRGATRIGFAFTKERQAKYEVFDEKAAVAEAIESVKPFKLKFKQVDWFTVYSVGQRVARQFFVKDCVFLAGDACHTHSSGAAQGMNTGIHDAVNLAWKLSLVLYGHAAPSLLQTYQIERLPNVQKLINYDKDISRLMTMQLPSNWKGDPNTDPNEVLGVVMAEASAFTSGLSIAFDSNPLNTAGSFQTSLKAILPGQRGPDAQLQKPGTFELTRLHKETPNVAKFYVVVFTGDPEFTRSSLTELDAALKSSKYFARGILPISWMTISAKSGPSVYEMLGIMPLGKVFFDKDETAHQRYGVEVKQGGLFVLRPDGWVGSALALRMDAIGELEGYFGSFLRGSLESLVAKRTIDARGGMVMPGGVDAHVHLAEPALFGKGQSADNYETGTRSAICGGTTTLITFAPQRKSEPSLLAALEETHKRAQDNCYTDYSFHLICSNAGRQAISEFPTLRSKGISSLKIYMTYEALQLKDSEILDVLFEARKNKIVTMIHAENGAIIDWTIKKLEEKKLFDPKYHVTSHPPVAEIEATYRAISLSEFIDVPILIVHVSSPSAAAHISAAQSRGLPIYAETCPQYLFLTRKDLDKPGFEGAKCVCSPPPREGSQDHEGIWKGIEDGTFTVLSSDHCPFIYEDTEIGKKSVISPEYPNGHFKYIPNGCPGVETRLSLALSANRLKLQKFVEVTSTNAAKLYGLYPRKGALIPDESDADLTIWYPDGELGDFDLKNESLHHNVDYTPYEGRTLKQWPRYTILRGEVVWDRDGEGLVGAKGYGQFLERGVSVLKGSVKEEWNVEDF
;
A
#
# COMPACT_ATOMS: atom_id res chain seq x y z
N MET A 1 -44.17 0.70 6.65
CA MET A 1 -43.05 1.41 7.30
C MET A 1 -42.13 0.34 7.86
N GLY A 2 -41.20 -0.14 7.04
CA GLY A 2 -40.20 -1.12 7.46
C GLY A 2 -38.86 -0.38 7.59
N ASP A 3 -38.20 -0.57 8.73
CA ASP A 3 -36.88 -0.01 9.04
C ASP A 3 -35.89 -0.28 7.91
N SER A 4 -35.60 0.76 7.12
CA SER A 4 -34.40 0.80 6.30
C SER A 4 -33.22 0.88 7.25
N LYS A 5 -32.58 -0.26 7.54
CA LYS A 5 -31.28 -0.29 8.19
C LYS A 5 -30.36 0.69 7.44
N ASN A 6 -30.07 1.85 8.04
CA ASN A 6 -29.10 2.81 7.51
C ASN A 6 -27.77 2.07 7.33
N VAL A 7 -27.40 1.77 6.09
CA VAL A 7 -26.09 1.18 5.78
C VAL A 7 -25.03 2.23 6.11
N VAL A 8 -24.17 1.93 7.07
CA VAL A 8 -23.05 2.80 7.43
C VAL A 8 -21.87 2.45 6.55
N ARG A 9 -21.54 3.31 5.58
CA ARG A 9 -20.31 3.21 4.80
C ARG A 9 -19.15 3.73 5.63
N GLN A 10 -18.00 3.07 5.61
CA GLN A 10 -16.78 3.52 6.31
C GLN A 10 -15.68 3.87 5.31
N VAL A 11 -15.00 5.00 5.53
CA VAL A 11 -13.83 5.45 4.77
C VAL A 11 -12.83 6.14 5.68
N ASP A 12 -11.53 6.12 5.39
CA ASP A 12 -10.56 6.81 6.25
C ASP A 12 -10.67 8.33 6.10
N VAL A 13 -10.83 8.83 4.86
CA VAL A 13 -10.99 10.27 4.57
C VAL A 13 -12.22 10.53 3.72
N LEU A 14 -13.06 11.47 4.15
CA LEU A 14 -14.20 11.96 3.38
C LEU A 14 -13.97 13.41 2.95
N VAL A 15 -13.99 13.67 1.65
CA VAL A 15 -13.86 15.01 1.04
C VAL A 15 -15.23 15.47 0.56
N ILE A 16 -15.67 16.66 0.99
CA ILE A 16 -16.94 17.25 0.57
C ILE A 16 -16.66 18.42 -0.37
N GLY A 17 -17.15 18.35 -1.59
CA GLY A 17 -16.95 19.33 -2.66
C GLY A 17 -16.13 18.75 -3.82
N GLY A 18 -16.72 18.71 -5.02
CA GLY A 18 -16.09 18.24 -6.26
C GLY A 18 -15.50 19.36 -7.11
N GLY A 19 -15.15 20.51 -6.52
CA GLY A 19 -14.41 21.58 -7.20
C GLY A 19 -12.90 21.28 -7.29
N PRO A 20 -12.08 22.22 -7.80
CA PRO A 20 -10.64 22.00 -8.01
C PRO A 20 -9.91 21.59 -6.73
N VAL A 21 -10.22 22.23 -5.61
CA VAL A 21 -9.62 21.95 -4.30
C VAL A 21 -9.92 20.54 -3.82
N GLY A 22 -11.19 20.14 -3.85
CA GLY A 22 -11.59 18.80 -3.41
C GLY A 22 -11.08 17.70 -4.35
N LEU A 23 -11.10 17.93 -5.67
CA LEU A 23 -10.56 16.99 -6.65
C LEU A 23 -9.04 16.81 -6.51
N VAL A 24 -8.27 17.90 -6.39
CA VAL A 24 -6.81 17.82 -6.19
C VAL A 24 -6.47 17.17 -4.83
N THR A 25 -7.28 17.41 -3.79
CA THR A 25 -7.12 16.71 -2.50
C THR A 25 -7.37 15.21 -2.66
N ALA A 26 -8.49 14.81 -3.25
CA ALA A 26 -8.85 13.41 -3.45
C ALA A 26 -7.84 12.68 -4.36
N LEU A 27 -7.37 13.35 -5.42
CA LEU A 27 -6.37 12.83 -6.34
C LEU A 27 -5.07 12.52 -5.60
N GLN A 28 -4.56 13.44 -4.80
CA GLN A 28 -3.36 13.22 -3.99
C GLN A 28 -3.55 12.07 -2.99
N LEU A 29 -4.68 12.02 -2.29
CA LEU A 29 -5.00 10.94 -1.37
C LEU A 29 -4.96 9.56 -2.07
N HIS A 30 -5.52 9.44 -3.28
CA HIS A 30 -5.46 8.21 -4.06
C HIS A 30 -4.06 7.91 -4.62
N LEU A 31 -3.37 8.93 -5.13
CA LEU A 31 -1.99 8.81 -5.61
C LEU A 31 -1.07 8.26 -4.52
N PHE A 32 -1.21 8.81 -3.31
CA PHE A 32 -0.42 8.39 -2.15
C PHE A 32 -0.86 7.01 -1.67
N ALA A 33 -2.16 6.74 -1.56
CA ALA A 33 -2.74 5.43 -1.19
C ALA A 33 -2.16 4.29 -2.03
N ARG A 34 -2.12 4.45 -3.36
CA ARG A 34 -1.61 3.42 -4.30
C ARG A 34 -0.14 3.08 -4.13
N SER A 35 0.64 3.99 -3.55
CA SER A 35 2.08 3.79 -3.34
C SER A 35 2.38 3.00 -2.07
N SER A 36 1.35 2.57 -1.33
CA SER A 36 1.46 1.81 -0.09
C SER A 36 0.84 0.41 -0.22
N PRO A 37 1.43 -0.62 0.41
CA PRO A 37 0.86 -1.97 0.47
C PRO A 37 -0.48 -2.04 1.22
N LYS A 38 -0.75 -1.08 2.11
CA LYS A 38 -2.02 -0.93 2.83
C LYS A 38 -2.66 0.43 2.51
N PRO A 39 -3.35 0.56 1.36
CA PRO A 39 -3.96 1.82 0.97
C PRO A 39 -5.06 2.21 1.96
N PHE A 40 -5.02 3.43 2.48
CA PHE A 40 -6.18 4.01 3.14
C PHE A 40 -7.24 4.38 2.08
N THR A 41 -8.48 4.44 2.49
CA THR A 41 -9.63 4.71 1.64
C THR A 41 -10.01 6.19 1.70
N SER A 42 -10.34 6.78 0.56
CA SER A 42 -10.92 8.12 0.52
C SER A 42 -12.11 8.20 -0.43
N LEU A 43 -13.06 9.07 -0.10
CA LEU A 43 -14.27 9.31 -0.88
C LEU A 43 -14.44 10.81 -1.10
N VAL A 44 -14.83 11.21 -2.31
CA VAL A 44 -15.16 12.61 -2.62
C VAL A 44 -16.60 12.73 -3.10
N LEU A 45 -17.35 13.62 -2.46
CA LEU A 45 -18.77 13.86 -2.69
C LEU A 45 -19.01 15.25 -3.27
N GLU A 46 -19.98 15.36 -4.17
CA GLU A 46 -20.41 16.62 -4.76
C GLU A 46 -21.93 16.69 -4.80
N LYS A 47 -22.49 17.86 -4.42
CA LYS A 47 -23.93 18.09 -4.41
C LYS A 47 -24.51 18.18 -5.83
N TYR A 48 -23.80 18.77 -6.78
CA TYR A 48 -24.33 19.06 -8.11
C TYR A 48 -23.84 18.09 -9.20
N PRO A 49 -24.66 17.81 -10.23
CA PRO A 49 -24.19 17.12 -11.41
C PRO A 49 -23.21 18.01 -12.19
N LYS A 50 -22.04 17.46 -12.51
CA LYS A 50 -20.95 18.18 -13.22
C LYS A 50 -21.11 18.21 -14.75
N SER A 51 -22.35 18.11 -15.24
CA SER A 51 -22.74 18.16 -16.65
C SER A 51 -23.55 19.42 -17.01
N THR A 52 -23.78 20.32 -16.06
CA THR A 52 -24.66 21.50 -16.20
C THR A 52 -23.89 22.80 -16.49
N GLN A 53 -24.56 23.88 -16.86
CA GLN A 53 -23.94 25.18 -17.21
C GLN A 53 -23.13 25.82 -16.07
N ASP A 54 -23.42 25.48 -14.80
CA ASP A 54 -22.57 25.85 -13.66
C ASP A 54 -21.16 25.23 -13.71
N SER A 55 -20.95 24.26 -14.60
CA SER A 55 -19.67 23.57 -14.78
C SER A 55 -18.60 24.44 -15.43
N TYR A 56 -18.94 25.53 -16.14
CA TYR A 56 -17.97 26.44 -16.78
C TYR A 56 -17.03 27.14 -15.77
N GLY A 57 -17.42 27.15 -14.49
CA GLY A 57 -16.59 27.52 -13.35
C GLY A 57 -16.16 28.99 -13.31
N ARG A 58 -16.09 29.54 -12.10
CA ARG A 58 -15.79 30.96 -11.90
C ARG A 58 -14.31 31.27 -12.10
N ALA A 59 -13.42 30.30 -11.87
CA ALA A 59 -11.98 30.50 -11.98
C ALA A 59 -11.44 30.13 -13.36
N ILE A 60 -10.38 30.80 -13.80
CA ILE A 60 -9.70 30.56 -15.08
C ILE A 60 -8.18 30.53 -14.95
N THR A 61 -7.60 31.25 -14.00
CA THR A 61 -6.15 31.52 -13.96
C THR A 61 -5.46 30.66 -12.89
N LEU A 62 -4.40 29.96 -13.29
CA LEU A 62 -3.41 29.36 -12.42
C LEU A 62 -2.08 30.14 -12.53
N TYR A 63 -1.54 30.52 -11.38
CA TYR A 63 -0.26 31.24 -11.28
C TYR A 63 0.92 30.27 -11.17
N PRO A 64 2.16 30.73 -11.45
CA PRO A 64 3.33 29.86 -11.55
C PRO A 64 3.52 28.90 -10.38
N ARG A 65 3.38 29.35 -9.13
CA ARG A 65 3.54 28.46 -7.97
C ARG A 65 2.53 27.32 -7.95
N THR A 66 1.27 27.62 -8.27
CA THR A 66 0.22 26.59 -8.33
C THR A 66 0.50 25.62 -9.47
N THR A 67 0.96 26.09 -10.62
CA THR A 67 1.35 25.24 -11.74
C THR A 67 2.52 24.32 -11.39
N GLU A 68 3.52 24.80 -10.63
CA GLU A 68 4.62 23.95 -10.14
C GLU A 68 4.14 22.85 -9.18
N MET A 69 3.21 23.16 -8.28
CA MET A 69 2.64 22.15 -7.38
C MET A 69 1.88 21.08 -8.18
N LEU A 70 1.15 21.49 -9.22
CA LEU A 70 0.46 20.57 -10.13
C LEU A 70 1.44 19.81 -11.03
N ASP A 71 2.58 20.40 -11.39
CA ASP A 71 3.67 19.77 -12.14
C ASP A 71 4.31 18.64 -11.33
N GLN A 72 4.56 18.86 -10.03
CA GLN A 72 5.02 17.82 -9.10
C GLN A 72 3.98 16.71 -8.86
N LEU A 73 2.72 16.92 -9.26
CA LEU A 73 1.64 15.94 -9.29
C LEU A 73 1.37 15.38 -10.70
N SER A 74 2.20 15.72 -11.68
CA SER A 74 2.07 15.32 -13.10
C SER A 74 0.79 15.79 -13.79
N LEU A 75 0.22 16.91 -13.35
CA LEU A 75 -1.01 17.49 -13.91
C LEU A 75 -0.76 18.70 -14.82
N ALA A 76 0.34 19.42 -14.63
CA ALA A 76 0.58 20.69 -15.31
C ALA A 76 0.76 20.57 -16.83
N ASP A 77 1.41 19.50 -17.30
CA ASP A 77 1.70 19.32 -18.73
C ASP A 77 0.41 19.26 -19.56
N GLU A 78 -0.59 18.52 -19.10
CA GLU A 78 -1.87 18.39 -19.80
C GLU A 78 -2.72 19.68 -19.73
N LEU A 79 -2.68 20.37 -18.59
CA LEU A 79 -3.31 21.68 -18.46
C LEU A 79 -2.69 22.68 -19.46
N ALA A 80 -1.35 22.65 -19.59
CA ALA A 80 -0.62 23.55 -20.48
C ALA A 80 -0.95 23.32 -21.96
N GLN A 81 -1.23 22.08 -22.37
CA GLN A 81 -1.64 21.75 -23.75
C GLN A 81 -2.98 22.37 -24.15
N GLN A 82 -3.85 22.69 -23.19
CA GLN A 82 -5.20 23.20 -23.45
C GLN A 82 -5.37 24.69 -23.12
N CYS A 83 -4.46 25.27 -22.35
CA CYS A 83 -4.59 26.62 -21.83
C CYS A 83 -4.33 27.71 -22.88
N PHE A 84 -4.79 28.91 -22.56
CA PHE A 84 -4.18 30.14 -23.06
C PHE A 84 -3.01 30.51 -22.13
N ALA A 85 -1.80 30.44 -22.66
CA ALA A 85 -0.58 30.76 -21.92
C ALA A 85 -0.35 32.28 -21.92
N CYS A 86 -0.79 32.97 -20.86
CA CYS A 86 -0.71 34.42 -20.77
C CYS A 86 0.71 34.87 -20.38
N ARG A 87 1.42 35.45 -21.36
CA ARG A 87 2.75 36.06 -21.23
C ARG A 87 2.76 37.56 -21.43
N GLU A 88 1.78 38.07 -22.16
CA GLU A 88 1.63 39.47 -22.50
C GLU A 88 0.30 39.96 -21.96
N THR A 89 0.29 41.21 -21.50
CA THR A 89 -0.92 41.89 -21.06
C THR A 89 -1.17 43.15 -21.86
N VAL A 90 -2.39 43.67 -21.76
CA VAL A 90 -2.75 44.95 -22.39
C VAL A 90 -3.68 45.72 -21.49
N SER A 91 -3.45 47.02 -21.40
CA SER A 91 -4.40 47.95 -20.79
C SER A 91 -4.75 49.04 -21.79
N TYR A 92 -6.03 49.39 -21.88
CA TYR A 92 -6.52 50.50 -22.70
C TYR A 92 -7.15 51.56 -21.81
N ASP A 93 -6.81 52.82 -22.06
CA ASP A 93 -7.46 53.96 -21.42
C ASP A 93 -8.90 54.16 -21.95
N ARG A 94 -9.60 55.15 -21.40
CA ARG A 94 -10.97 55.51 -21.80
C ARG A 94 -11.15 55.92 -23.26
N ASN A 95 -10.07 56.24 -23.97
CA ASN A 95 -10.07 56.63 -25.38
C ASN A 95 -9.66 55.46 -26.30
N GLY A 96 -9.42 54.27 -25.74
CA GLY A 96 -8.95 53.10 -26.49
C GLY A 96 -7.46 53.16 -26.84
N VAL A 97 -6.67 53.99 -26.16
CA VAL A 97 -5.21 54.08 -26.34
C VAL A 97 -4.53 53.10 -25.41
N GLU A 98 -3.57 52.33 -25.93
CA GLU A 98 -2.79 51.39 -25.13
C GLU A 98 -1.91 52.12 -24.11
N VAL A 99 -1.97 51.69 -22.85
CA VAL A 99 -1.20 52.25 -21.74
C VAL A 99 -0.36 51.17 -21.04
N ALA A 100 0.91 51.47 -20.81
CA ALA A 100 1.85 50.54 -20.19
C ALA A 100 1.81 50.62 -18.64
N GLY A 101 2.19 49.52 -17.98
CA GLY A 101 2.38 49.49 -16.52
C GLY A 101 1.09 49.62 -15.68
N ARG A 102 -0.05 49.29 -16.27
CA ARG A 102 -1.37 49.36 -15.64
C ARG A 102 -1.91 47.96 -15.33
N GLY A 103 -2.68 47.86 -14.25
CA GLY A 103 -3.43 46.65 -13.87
C GLY A 103 -2.56 45.39 -13.81
N TRP A 104 -2.83 44.45 -14.71
CA TRP A 104 -2.24 43.12 -14.73
C TRP A 104 -0.83 43.04 -15.33
N SER A 105 -0.16 44.18 -15.61
CA SER A 105 1.19 44.22 -16.20
C SER A 105 2.25 43.42 -15.43
N PHE A 106 2.02 43.10 -14.16
CA PHE A 106 2.90 42.23 -13.39
C PHE A 106 3.01 40.80 -13.95
N MET A 107 2.01 40.33 -14.71
CA MET A 107 2.02 39.00 -15.34
C MET A 107 3.18 38.83 -16.34
N GLU A 108 3.61 39.93 -16.97
CA GLU A 108 4.73 39.94 -17.94
C GLU A 108 6.10 39.75 -17.27
N GLN A 109 6.15 39.86 -15.94
CA GLN A 109 7.38 39.79 -15.15
C GLN A 109 7.53 38.45 -14.40
N MET A 110 6.55 37.55 -14.51
CA MET A 110 6.49 36.31 -13.73
C MET A 110 7.70 35.39 -13.90
N GLY A 111 8.38 35.42 -15.05
CA GLY A 111 9.56 34.61 -15.34
C GLY A 111 10.92 35.24 -15.05
N LYS A 112 11.00 36.56 -14.85
CA LYS A 112 12.28 37.29 -14.96
C LYS A 112 13.21 37.12 -13.75
N GLU A 113 12.69 36.77 -12.57
CA GLU A 113 13.49 36.65 -11.32
C GLU A 113 13.00 35.55 -10.35
N SER A 114 12.29 34.53 -10.84
CA SER A 114 11.50 33.62 -10.00
C SER A 114 11.89 32.14 -10.05
N TRP A 115 12.90 31.79 -10.85
CA TRP A 115 13.44 30.43 -11.02
C TRP A 115 12.36 29.35 -11.28
N THR A 116 11.32 29.73 -12.03
CA THR A 116 10.24 28.84 -12.47
C THR A 116 10.36 28.55 -13.96
N GLN A 117 9.99 27.34 -14.40
CA GLN A 117 9.76 27.09 -15.83
C GLN A 117 8.38 27.60 -16.27
N TRP A 118 7.45 27.76 -15.33
CA TRP A 118 6.09 28.17 -15.58
C TRP A 118 6.00 29.70 -15.62
N ASP A 119 6.73 30.30 -16.55
CA ASP A 119 6.97 31.76 -16.68
C ASP A 119 5.76 32.59 -17.13
N PHE A 120 4.57 32.01 -17.04
CA PHE A 120 3.31 32.54 -17.57
C PHE A 120 2.15 32.19 -16.65
N ALA A 121 1.07 32.96 -16.74
CA ALA A 121 -0.19 32.58 -16.12
C ALA A 121 -0.94 31.59 -17.02
N LEU A 122 -1.28 30.41 -16.49
CA LEU A 122 -2.02 29.38 -17.21
C LEU A 122 -3.51 29.72 -17.13
N VAL A 123 -4.12 30.09 -18.25
CA VAL A 123 -5.54 30.47 -18.31
C VAL A 123 -6.34 29.37 -19.00
N LEU A 124 -7.15 28.65 -18.23
CA LEU A 124 -8.00 27.55 -18.72
C LEU A 124 -9.30 27.56 -17.93
N ARG A 125 -10.46 27.49 -18.58
CA ARG A 125 -11.73 27.42 -17.86
C ARG A 125 -11.76 26.25 -16.89
N GLN A 126 -12.22 26.52 -15.66
CA GLN A 126 -12.24 25.57 -14.55
C GLN A 126 -12.91 24.24 -14.91
N MET A 127 -13.90 24.22 -15.81
CA MET A 127 -14.52 22.99 -16.29
C MET A 127 -13.50 21.97 -16.84
N TYR A 128 -12.54 22.45 -17.64
CA TYR A 128 -11.55 21.61 -18.30
C TYR A 128 -10.46 21.19 -17.30
N GLN A 129 -10.14 22.06 -16.34
CA GLN A 129 -9.27 21.70 -15.22
C GLN A 129 -9.90 20.55 -14.40
N GLU A 130 -11.17 20.69 -14.02
CA GLU A 130 -11.92 19.67 -13.28
C GLU A 130 -12.11 18.38 -14.09
N GLU A 131 -12.27 18.46 -15.42
CA GLU A 131 -12.31 17.29 -16.30
C GLU A 131 -11.00 16.50 -16.25
N ILE A 132 -9.86 17.19 -16.39
CA ILE A 132 -8.53 16.58 -16.27
C ILE A 132 -8.37 15.95 -14.90
N PHE A 133 -8.67 16.67 -13.81
CA PHE A 133 -8.53 16.15 -12.45
C PHE A 133 -9.43 14.94 -12.19
N ARG A 134 -10.67 14.94 -12.68
CA ARG A 134 -11.59 13.79 -12.55
C ARG A 134 -11.11 12.58 -13.34
N ARG A 135 -10.61 12.78 -14.57
CA ARG A 135 -10.07 11.68 -15.38
C ARG A 135 -8.87 11.04 -14.68
N VAL A 136 -7.90 11.86 -14.25
CA VAL A 136 -6.72 11.35 -13.53
C VAL A 136 -7.11 10.69 -12.20
N LEU A 137 -8.05 11.26 -11.45
CA LEU A 137 -8.61 10.60 -10.26
C LEU A 137 -9.19 9.20 -10.59
N GLY A 138 -9.89 9.08 -11.71
CA GLY A 138 -10.41 7.80 -12.22
C GLY A 138 -9.32 6.79 -12.57
N GLU A 139 -8.24 7.23 -13.23
CA GLU A 139 -7.05 6.41 -13.52
C GLU A 139 -6.33 5.95 -12.25
N LEU A 140 -6.48 6.71 -11.15
CA LEU A 140 -6.02 6.35 -9.81
C LEU A 140 -7.00 5.45 -9.04
N GLY A 141 -8.12 5.04 -9.64
CA GLY A 141 -9.14 4.20 -9.01
C GLY A 141 -10.11 4.94 -8.09
N GLY A 142 -9.99 6.27 -8.00
CA GLY A 142 -10.93 7.11 -7.26
C GLY A 142 -12.16 7.49 -8.11
N ARG A 143 -13.25 7.89 -7.45
CA ARG A 143 -14.45 8.35 -8.14
C ARG A 143 -15.10 9.53 -7.41
N LEU A 144 -15.51 10.53 -8.18
CA LEU A 144 -16.40 11.58 -7.71
C LEU A 144 -17.85 11.08 -7.71
N GLU A 145 -18.48 11.08 -6.54
CA GLU A 145 -19.91 10.82 -6.41
C GLU A 145 -20.68 12.14 -6.40
N THR A 146 -21.40 12.41 -7.48
CA THR A 146 -22.24 13.61 -7.64
C THR A 146 -23.65 13.39 -7.10
N GLU A 147 -24.41 14.48 -6.98
CA GLU A 147 -25.80 14.46 -6.46
C GLU A 147 -25.88 13.97 -5.01
N ARG A 148 -24.79 14.18 -4.25
CA ARG A 148 -24.64 13.83 -2.85
C ARG A 148 -24.59 15.10 -2.01
N GLU A 149 -25.70 15.44 -1.38
CA GLU A 149 -25.80 16.58 -0.48
C GLU A 149 -25.50 16.16 0.95
N VAL A 150 -24.56 16.83 1.62
CA VAL A 150 -24.35 16.64 3.05
C VAL A 150 -25.42 17.41 3.81
N VAL A 151 -26.14 16.72 4.69
CA VAL A 151 -27.25 17.25 5.49
C VAL A 151 -26.99 17.19 7.01
N GLY A 152 -25.92 16.53 7.45
CA GLY A 152 -25.54 16.46 8.85
C GLY A 152 -24.08 16.04 9.03
N VAL A 153 -23.44 16.59 10.07
CA VAL A 153 -22.09 16.21 10.51
C VAL A 153 -22.10 16.09 12.02
N VAL A 154 -21.69 14.94 12.54
CA VAL A 154 -21.57 14.68 13.99
C VAL A 154 -20.18 14.13 14.27
N VAL A 155 -19.48 14.74 15.23
CA VAL A 155 -18.20 14.22 15.74
C VAL A 155 -18.46 13.49 17.05
N ASP A 156 -18.10 12.21 17.09
CA ASP A 156 -18.20 11.37 18.27
C ASP A 156 -16.94 11.54 19.13
N GLU A 157 -17.09 12.21 20.28
CA GLU A 157 -15.98 12.44 21.21
C GLU A 157 -15.64 11.20 22.05
N GLY A 158 -16.46 10.16 22.01
CA GLY A 158 -16.18 8.87 22.66
C GLY A 158 -15.22 7.97 21.88
N ILE A 159 -14.94 8.28 20.61
CA ILE A 159 -14.00 7.54 19.76
C ILE A 159 -12.63 8.23 19.77
N GLU A 160 -11.57 7.45 19.93
CA GLU A 160 -10.19 7.95 19.98
C GLU A 160 -9.77 8.69 18.70
N ILE A 161 -8.80 9.59 18.84
CA ILE A 161 -8.21 10.33 17.71
C ILE A 161 -7.59 9.32 16.72
N GLY A 162 -7.98 9.41 15.45
CA GLY A 162 -7.57 8.48 14.40
C GLY A 162 -8.52 7.30 14.17
N GLY A 163 -9.55 7.13 15.02
CA GLY A 163 -10.69 6.24 14.76
C GLY A 163 -11.74 6.89 13.85
N HIS A 164 -12.73 6.12 13.37
CA HIS A 164 -13.83 6.60 12.50
C HIS A 164 -14.87 7.43 13.28
N ARG A 165 -14.43 8.59 13.79
CA ARG A 165 -15.16 9.41 14.75
C ARG A 165 -16.08 10.46 14.14
N VAL A 166 -16.06 10.67 12.83
CA VAL A 166 -16.93 11.63 12.15
C VAL A 166 -18.02 10.90 11.40
N LYS A 167 -19.29 11.12 11.76
CA LYS A 167 -20.47 10.59 11.06
C LYS A 167 -21.08 11.70 10.21
N VAL A 168 -21.17 11.46 8.91
CA VAL A 168 -21.70 12.41 7.92
C VAL A 168 -22.96 11.83 7.30
N SER A 169 -24.06 12.56 7.44
CA SER A 169 -25.34 12.22 6.82
C SER A 169 -25.39 12.81 5.42
N VAL A 170 -25.58 11.95 4.43
CA VAL A 170 -25.56 12.29 3.00
C VAL A 170 -26.90 11.93 2.39
N LYS A 171 -27.52 12.89 1.72
CA LYS A 171 -28.76 12.72 0.97
C LYS A 171 -28.45 12.66 -0.53
N ASN A 172 -28.91 11.60 -1.18
CA ASN A 172 -28.93 11.56 -2.64
C ASN A 172 -30.04 12.49 -3.14
N VAL A 173 -29.67 13.54 -3.86
CA VAL A 173 -30.62 14.58 -4.32
C VAL A 173 -31.59 14.02 -5.37
N ALA A 174 -31.15 13.06 -6.19
CA ALA A 174 -31.96 12.46 -7.24
C ALA A 174 -32.99 11.45 -6.71
N THR A 175 -32.62 10.64 -5.70
CA THR A 175 -33.49 9.57 -5.18
C THR A 175 -34.16 9.91 -3.86
N GLY A 176 -33.68 10.93 -3.15
CA GLY A 176 -34.11 11.29 -1.80
C GLY A 176 -33.61 10.36 -0.69
N VAL A 177 -32.87 9.29 -1.03
CA VAL A 177 -32.33 8.32 -0.08
C VAL A 177 -31.22 8.95 0.75
N GLU A 178 -31.29 8.78 2.08
CA GLU A 178 -30.24 9.19 3.01
C GLU A 178 -29.36 8.00 3.41
N GLU A 179 -28.06 8.25 3.51
CA GLU A 179 -27.07 7.29 3.99
C GLU A 179 -26.14 7.97 5.00
N THR A 180 -25.42 7.16 5.79
CA THR A 180 -24.42 7.66 6.73
C THR A 180 -23.04 7.16 6.35
N VAL A 181 -22.09 8.09 6.24
CA VAL A 181 -20.68 7.78 6.02
C VAL A 181 -19.91 8.08 7.31
N ALA A 182 -19.27 7.07 7.88
CA ALA A 182 -18.35 7.24 9.00
C ALA A 182 -16.92 7.39 8.48
N CYS A 183 -16.20 8.40 8.95
CA CYS A 183 -14.82 8.67 8.54
C CYS A 183 -13.91 9.05 9.70
N ARG A 184 -12.60 8.81 9.52
CA ARG A 184 -11.59 9.26 10.50
C ARG A 184 -11.34 10.75 10.39
N TYR A 185 -11.22 11.22 9.14
CA TYR A 185 -11.01 12.62 8.84
C TYR A 185 -12.01 13.12 7.79
N LEU A 186 -12.57 14.31 8.04
CA LEU A 186 -13.47 15.01 7.13
C LEU A 186 -12.78 16.25 6.58
N ILE A 187 -12.85 16.46 5.27
CA ILE A 187 -12.31 17.65 4.59
C ILE A 187 -13.46 18.38 3.91
N GLY A 188 -13.85 19.54 4.45
CA GLY A 188 -14.80 20.47 3.85
C GLY A 188 -14.13 21.34 2.79
N ALA A 189 -14.27 20.98 1.52
CA ALA A 189 -13.87 21.75 0.34
C ALA A 189 -15.11 22.24 -0.45
N ASP A 190 -16.21 22.48 0.26
CA ASP A 190 -17.57 22.68 -0.24
C ASP A 190 -17.94 24.16 -0.47
N GLY A 191 -16.93 24.99 -0.69
CA GLY A 191 -17.06 26.36 -1.18
C GLY A 191 -17.43 27.42 -0.13
N GLY A 192 -17.65 28.66 -0.60
CA GLY A 192 -17.90 29.82 0.29
C GLY A 192 -19.14 29.68 1.17
N ARG A 193 -20.10 28.86 0.73
CA ARG A 193 -21.30 28.46 1.48
C ARG A 193 -21.16 27.08 2.12
N SER A 194 -19.95 26.69 2.52
CA SER A 194 -19.65 25.41 3.18
C SER A 194 -20.70 25.02 4.22
N PHE A 195 -21.31 23.86 4.01
CA PHE A 195 -22.18 23.19 4.98
C PHE A 195 -21.34 22.69 6.16
N VAL A 196 -20.18 22.06 5.89
CA VAL A 196 -19.30 21.51 6.93
C VAL A 196 -18.92 22.59 7.95
N ARG A 197 -18.52 23.78 7.48
CA ARG A 197 -18.18 24.92 8.35
C ARG A 197 -19.35 25.34 9.25
N ARG A 198 -20.56 25.44 8.69
CA ARG A 198 -21.77 25.85 9.45
C ARG A 198 -22.24 24.78 10.41
N ALA A 199 -22.20 23.51 10.02
CA ALA A 199 -22.64 22.39 10.85
C ALA A 199 -21.78 22.23 12.12
N LEU A 200 -20.56 22.75 12.12
CA LEU A 200 -19.63 22.74 13.24
C LEU A 200 -19.45 24.11 13.90
N ASP A 201 -20.32 25.08 13.58
CA ASP A 201 -20.31 26.44 14.14
C ASP A 201 -18.95 27.15 14.06
N ILE A 202 -18.16 26.87 13.01
CA ILE A 202 -16.84 27.48 12.81
C ILE A 202 -17.03 28.94 12.35
N PRO A 203 -16.56 29.94 13.11
CA PRO A 203 -16.77 31.35 12.75
C PRO A 203 -16.10 31.72 11.43
N PHE A 204 -16.79 32.53 10.62
CA PHE A 204 -16.35 33.00 9.30
C PHE A 204 -16.35 34.52 9.27
N ASP A 205 -15.28 35.10 9.80
CA ASP A 205 -15.13 36.54 10.01
C ASP A 205 -14.87 37.25 8.68
N GLY A 206 -15.44 38.45 8.54
CA GLY A 206 -15.19 39.32 7.40
C GLY A 206 -16.43 40.08 6.96
N GLU A 207 -16.28 40.85 5.89
CA GLU A 207 -17.31 41.75 5.39
C GLU A 207 -17.80 41.29 4.02
N THR A 208 -19.07 41.58 3.71
CA THR A 208 -19.59 41.43 2.35
C THR A 208 -19.63 42.82 1.74
N SER A 209 -18.89 43.02 0.66
CA SER A 209 -18.96 44.27 -0.10
C SER A 209 -20.37 44.43 -0.72
N GLU A 210 -20.83 45.67 -0.85
CA GLU A 210 -22.06 45.95 -1.61
C GLU A 210 -21.88 45.70 -3.12
N ASP A 211 -20.63 45.67 -3.61
CA ASP A 211 -20.30 45.58 -5.02
C ASP A 211 -20.48 44.15 -5.56
N ARG A 212 -21.39 44.01 -6.53
CA ARG A 212 -21.59 42.79 -7.32
C ARG A 212 -20.73 42.86 -8.59
N TRP A 213 -20.43 41.72 -9.18
CA TRP A 213 -19.60 41.61 -10.38
C TRP A 213 -20.28 40.73 -11.42
N VAL A 214 -20.20 41.14 -12.67
CA VAL A 214 -20.65 40.35 -13.83
C VAL A 214 -19.44 39.74 -14.53
N ARG A 215 -19.56 38.49 -14.94
CA ARG A 215 -18.65 37.85 -15.91
C ARG A 215 -19.45 37.31 -17.07
N VAL A 216 -18.95 37.49 -18.28
CA VAL A 216 -19.52 36.96 -19.53
C VAL A 216 -18.38 36.33 -20.33
N ASP A 217 -18.56 35.07 -20.70
CA ASP A 217 -17.63 34.30 -21.51
C ASP A 217 -18.26 33.97 -22.86
N GLY A 218 -17.49 34.11 -23.93
CA GLY A 218 -17.97 33.72 -25.25
C GLY A 218 -16.96 33.92 -26.36
N VAL A 219 -17.30 33.42 -27.54
CA VAL A 219 -16.54 33.66 -28.77
C VAL A 219 -17.01 34.98 -29.36
N ILE A 220 -16.06 35.90 -29.60
CA ILE A 220 -16.36 37.29 -29.95
C ILE A 220 -15.70 37.73 -31.27
N GLU A 221 -16.23 38.79 -31.86
CA GLU A 221 -15.59 39.63 -32.88
C GLU A 221 -15.41 41.03 -32.31
N THR A 222 -14.22 41.61 -32.45
CA THR A 222 -13.93 42.96 -32.00
C THR A 222 -12.89 43.64 -32.89
N ASP A 223 -12.92 44.97 -32.95
CA ASP A 223 -11.87 45.78 -33.56
C ASP A 223 -10.75 46.16 -32.57
N MET A 224 -10.79 45.65 -31.34
CA MET A 224 -9.73 45.86 -30.35
C MET A 224 -8.39 45.29 -30.86
N PRO A 225 -7.31 46.11 -30.94
CA PRO A 225 -6.06 45.71 -31.59
C PRO A 225 -5.42 44.44 -31.00
N LYS A 226 -5.31 44.35 -29.66
CA LYS A 226 -4.75 43.21 -28.94
C LYS A 226 -5.83 42.36 -28.29
N SER A 227 -6.87 42.01 -29.05
CA SER A 227 -8.06 41.26 -28.58
C SER A 227 -7.77 39.91 -27.93
N ARG A 228 -6.64 39.28 -28.23
CA ARG A 228 -6.24 37.97 -27.67
C ARG A 228 -5.18 38.11 -26.57
N SER A 229 -5.40 39.02 -25.63
CA SER A 229 -4.51 39.28 -24.48
C SER A 229 -5.27 39.20 -23.15
N TYR A 230 -4.55 39.33 -22.03
CA TYR A 230 -5.13 39.50 -20.70
C TYR A 230 -4.91 40.94 -20.22
N GLY A 231 -5.87 41.55 -19.53
CA GLY A 231 -5.66 42.84 -18.89
C GLY A 231 -6.97 43.61 -18.69
N ALA A 232 -6.94 44.90 -18.97
CA ALA A 232 -8.01 45.82 -18.55
C ALA A 232 -8.40 46.85 -19.61
N ILE A 233 -9.65 47.30 -19.54
CA ILE A 233 -10.17 48.44 -20.30
C ILE A 233 -10.74 49.44 -19.30
N GLU A 234 -10.24 50.67 -19.31
CA GLU A 234 -10.77 51.77 -18.51
C GLU A 234 -12.04 52.29 -19.16
N SER A 235 -13.17 51.67 -18.87
CA SER A 235 -14.44 51.99 -19.50
C SER A 235 -14.96 53.36 -19.08
N PRO A 236 -15.40 54.21 -20.04
CA PRO A 236 -16.08 55.47 -19.73
C PRO A 236 -17.34 55.31 -18.87
N THR A 237 -17.96 54.12 -18.88
CA THR A 237 -19.26 53.85 -18.25
C THR A 237 -19.21 52.74 -17.18
N HIS A 238 -18.22 51.85 -17.25
CA HIS A 238 -18.15 50.64 -16.41
C HIS A 238 -16.98 50.61 -15.42
N GLY A 239 -16.13 51.64 -15.40
CA GLY A 239 -14.90 51.63 -14.58
C GLY A 239 -13.87 50.66 -15.17
N ASN A 240 -13.10 49.99 -14.32
CA ASN A 240 -12.10 49.03 -14.80
C ASN A 240 -12.77 47.71 -15.24
N VAL A 241 -12.68 47.39 -16.52
CA VAL A 241 -13.26 46.17 -17.13
C VAL A 241 -12.16 45.15 -17.34
N LEU A 242 -12.32 43.97 -16.75
CA LEU A 242 -11.45 42.82 -17.00
C LEU A 242 -11.66 42.31 -18.43
N TRP A 243 -10.56 42.17 -19.16
CA TRP A 243 -10.50 41.50 -20.45
C TRP A 243 -9.54 40.31 -20.35
N ALA A 244 -10.01 39.09 -20.63
CA ALA A 244 -9.16 37.91 -20.58
C ALA A 244 -9.42 36.97 -21.74
N ALA A 245 -8.42 36.80 -22.60
CA ALA A 245 -8.38 35.70 -23.56
C ALA A 245 -8.37 34.34 -22.83
N LEU A 246 -9.23 33.42 -23.27
CA LEU A 246 -9.39 32.08 -22.72
C LEU A 246 -8.99 30.99 -23.72
N ASP A 247 -9.12 29.73 -23.30
CA ASP A 247 -9.03 28.55 -24.15
C ASP A 247 -10.07 28.55 -25.29
N ARG A 248 -9.79 27.77 -26.35
CA ARG A 248 -10.71 27.51 -27.48
C ARG A 248 -11.27 28.77 -28.17
N GLY A 249 -10.53 29.88 -28.12
CA GLY A 249 -10.89 31.14 -28.77
C GLY A 249 -11.95 31.97 -28.04
N ALA A 250 -12.41 31.54 -26.85
CA ALA A 250 -13.33 32.30 -26.03
C ALA A 250 -12.62 33.48 -25.31
N THR A 251 -13.40 34.47 -24.87
CA THR A 251 -12.93 35.64 -24.13
C THR A 251 -13.85 35.88 -22.95
N ARG A 252 -13.27 36.17 -21.78
CA ARG A 252 -13.98 36.63 -20.59
C ARG A 252 -13.95 38.14 -20.50
N ILE A 253 -15.13 38.72 -20.35
CA ILE A 253 -15.33 40.13 -20.06
C ILE A 253 -15.97 40.22 -18.67
N GLY A 254 -15.51 41.14 -17.84
CA GLY A 254 -16.23 41.38 -16.61
C GLY A 254 -16.01 42.74 -15.97
N PHE A 255 -17.05 43.17 -15.27
CA PHE A 255 -17.23 44.54 -14.83
C PHE A 255 -18.04 44.56 -13.54
N ALA A 256 -17.97 45.68 -12.81
CA ALA A 256 -18.77 45.87 -11.61
C ALA A 256 -20.27 46.01 -11.96
N PHE A 257 -21.14 45.44 -11.15
CA PHE A 257 -22.60 45.55 -11.23
C PHE A 257 -23.11 46.45 -10.10
N THR A 258 -22.95 47.76 -10.29
CA THR A 258 -23.35 48.77 -9.30
C THR A 258 -24.85 48.82 -9.12
N LYS A 259 -25.32 49.38 -8.00
CA LYS A 259 -26.76 49.60 -7.72
C LYS A 259 -27.47 50.33 -8.86
N GLU A 260 -26.80 51.33 -9.45
CA GLU A 260 -27.31 52.10 -10.60
C GLU A 260 -27.49 51.22 -11.84
N ARG A 261 -26.54 50.32 -12.15
CA ARG A 261 -26.69 49.37 -13.27
C ARG A 261 -27.77 48.34 -13.00
N GLN A 262 -27.83 47.84 -11.77
CA GLN A 262 -28.88 46.90 -11.37
C GLN A 262 -30.28 47.51 -11.52
N ALA A 263 -30.46 48.79 -11.19
CA ALA A 263 -31.74 49.47 -11.30
C ALA A 263 -32.26 49.61 -12.75
N LYS A 264 -31.41 49.44 -13.77
CA LYS A 264 -31.82 49.46 -15.19
C LYS A 264 -32.60 48.22 -15.62
N TYR A 265 -32.52 47.13 -14.84
CA TYR A 265 -33.05 45.82 -15.23
C TYR A 265 -33.99 45.28 -14.16
N GLU A 266 -35.21 44.91 -14.56
CA GLU A 266 -36.14 44.17 -13.70
C GLU A 266 -35.63 42.75 -13.44
N VAL A 267 -35.10 42.10 -14.49
CA VAL A 267 -34.40 40.82 -14.44
C VAL A 267 -33.10 40.95 -15.24
N PHE A 268 -31.97 40.61 -14.63
CA PHE A 268 -30.66 40.60 -15.28
C PHE A 268 -30.37 39.22 -15.87
N ASP A 269 -30.77 39.00 -17.13
CA ASP A 269 -30.60 37.76 -17.88
C ASP A 269 -29.35 37.78 -18.78
N GLU A 270 -29.16 36.72 -19.58
CA GLU A 270 -28.00 36.61 -20.49
C GLU A 270 -27.96 37.77 -21.51
N LYS A 271 -29.13 38.19 -22.03
CA LYS A 271 -29.21 39.27 -23.00
C LYS A 271 -28.79 40.60 -22.38
N ALA A 272 -29.22 40.88 -21.14
CA ALA A 272 -28.79 42.04 -20.38
C ALA A 272 -27.28 42.02 -20.10
N ALA A 273 -26.73 40.87 -19.71
CA ALA A 273 -25.31 40.72 -19.45
C ALA A 273 -24.46 40.95 -20.71
N VAL A 274 -24.87 40.41 -21.86
CA VAL A 274 -24.22 40.64 -23.15
C VAL A 274 -24.29 42.11 -23.57
N ALA A 275 -25.45 42.75 -23.38
CA ALA A 275 -25.62 44.16 -23.72
C ALA A 275 -24.68 45.07 -22.90
N GLU A 276 -24.62 44.88 -21.57
CA GLU A 276 -23.69 45.63 -20.72
C GLU A 276 -22.23 45.26 -21.02
N ALA A 277 -21.91 44.00 -21.38
CA ALA A 277 -20.56 43.63 -21.80
C ALA A 277 -20.11 44.38 -23.06
N ILE A 278 -20.97 44.51 -24.07
CA ILE A 278 -20.71 45.30 -25.29
C ILE A 278 -20.53 46.78 -24.95
N GLU A 279 -21.36 47.34 -24.07
CA GLU A 279 -21.24 48.73 -23.65
C GLU A 279 -19.95 48.97 -22.85
N SER A 280 -19.55 48.01 -22.02
CA SER A 280 -18.40 48.12 -21.12
C SER A 280 -17.07 48.28 -21.85
N VAL A 281 -16.94 47.75 -23.07
CA VAL A 281 -15.67 47.75 -23.81
C VAL A 281 -15.51 48.92 -24.80
N LYS A 282 -16.42 49.90 -24.77
CA LYS A 282 -16.27 51.12 -25.58
C LYS A 282 -14.92 51.81 -25.28
N PRO A 283 -14.21 52.33 -26.30
CA PRO A 283 -14.71 52.65 -27.65
C PRO A 283 -14.67 51.50 -28.68
N PHE A 284 -14.22 50.29 -28.29
CA PHE A 284 -14.14 49.16 -29.21
C PHE A 284 -15.52 48.62 -29.56
N LYS A 285 -15.67 48.15 -30.81
CA LYS A 285 -16.84 47.39 -31.25
C LYS A 285 -16.69 45.96 -30.78
N LEU A 286 -17.79 45.39 -30.27
CA LEU A 286 -17.84 44.01 -29.82
C LEU A 286 -19.13 43.34 -30.31
N LYS A 287 -19.00 42.11 -30.81
CA LYS A 287 -20.12 41.24 -31.15
C LYS A 287 -19.85 39.83 -30.65
N PHE A 288 -20.80 39.25 -29.93
CA PHE A 288 -20.74 37.83 -29.56
C PHE A 288 -21.19 36.97 -30.75
N LYS A 289 -20.34 36.02 -31.17
CA LYS A 289 -20.74 34.91 -32.04
C LYS A 289 -21.51 33.86 -31.26
N GLN A 290 -21.05 33.64 -30.02
CA GLN A 290 -21.54 32.62 -29.12
C GLN A 290 -21.29 33.10 -27.69
N VAL A 291 -22.28 32.90 -26.82
CA VAL A 291 -22.14 33.09 -25.38
C VAL A 291 -22.01 31.70 -24.77
N ASP A 292 -20.94 31.46 -24.04
CA ASP A 292 -20.70 30.17 -23.39
C ASP A 292 -21.28 30.17 -21.97
N TRP A 293 -21.12 31.29 -21.26
CA TRP A 293 -21.49 31.39 -19.84
C TRP A 293 -21.58 32.84 -19.36
N PHE A 294 -22.43 33.12 -18.37
CA PHE A 294 -22.40 34.37 -17.62
C PHE A 294 -22.78 34.17 -16.15
N THR A 295 -22.37 35.08 -15.27
CA THR A 295 -22.76 35.05 -13.85
C THR A 295 -22.78 36.43 -13.23
N VAL A 296 -23.52 36.56 -12.12
CA VAL A 296 -23.45 37.70 -11.22
C VAL A 296 -23.19 37.21 -9.80
N TYR A 297 -22.13 37.69 -9.16
CA TYR A 297 -21.80 37.33 -7.78
C TYR A 297 -21.43 38.55 -6.95
N SER A 298 -21.67 38.44 -5.63
CA SER A 298 -21.18 39.41 -4.65
C SER A 298 -19.79 39.03 -4.19
N VAL A 299 -18.93 40.03 -3.96
CA VAL A 299 -17.61 39.83 -3.36
C VAL A 299 -17.73 39.88 -1.84
N GLY A 300 -17.16 38.89 -1.17
CA GLY A 300 -17.00 38.88 0.29
C GLY A 300 -15.61 38.42 0.67
N GLN A 301 -14.89 39.27 1.39
CA GLN A 301 -13.59 38.95 1.98
C GLN A 301 -13.81 38.36 3.37
N ARG A 302 -13.66 37.04 3.49
CA ARG A 302 -13.93 36.32 4.73
C ARG A 302 -12.90 35.23 4.98
N VAL A 303 -12.65 34.93 6.24
CA VAL A 303 -11.74 33.87 6.68
C VAL A 303 -12.32 33.12 7.87
N ALA A 304 -12.16 31.80 7.87
CA ALA A 304 -12.54 30.96 8.99
C ALA A 304 -11.51 31.12 10.11
N ARG A 305 -11.96 31.23 11.36
CA ARG A 305 -11.02 31.35 12.51
C ARG A 305 -10.14 30.12 12.68
N GLN A 306 -10.65 28.95 12.28
CA GLN A 306 -9.96 27.68 12.36
C GLN A 306 -10.16 26.91 11.07
N PHE A 307 -9.07 26.36 10.55
CA PHE A 307 -9.04 25.49 9.38
C PHE A 307 -8.98 24.01 9.78
N PHE A 308 -8.62 23.72 11.03
CA PHE A 308 -8.62 22.38 11.61
C PHE A 308 -9.28 22.41 12.99
N VAL A 309 -10.32 21.59 13.19
CA VAL A 309 -11.09 21.52 14.43
C VAL A 309 -11.34 20.08 14.85
N LYS A 310 -11.56 19.89 16.16
CA LYS A 310 -11.93 18.59 16.77
C LYS A 310 -10.94 17.45 16.49
N ASP A 311 -9.71 17.78 16.10
CA ASP A 311 -8.64 16.86 15.70
C ASP A 311 -8.99 15.92 14.53
N CYS A 312 -10.07 16.19 13.80
CA CYS A 312 -10.55 15.31 12.72
C CYS A 312 -11.26 16.02 11.56
N VAL A 313 -11.51 17.34 11.63
CA VAL A 313 -12.21 18.07 10.56
C VAL A 313 -11.37 19.21 10.04
N PHE A 314 -11.09 19.18 8.74
CA PHE A 314 -10.41 20.23 8.00
C PHE A 314 -11.41 21.01 7.15
N LEU A 315 -11.12 22.28 6.95
CA LEU A 315 -11.69 23.10 5.88
C LEU A 315 -10.57 23.37 4.86
N ALA A 316 -10.89 23.53 3.57
CA ALA A 316 -9.93 23.92 2.53
C ALA A 316 -10.57 24.80 1.43
N GLY A 317 -9.78 25.72 0.84
CA GLY A 317 -10.25 26.61 -0.21
C GLY A 317 -11.34 27.58 0.26
N ASP A 318 -12.34 27.82 -0.58
CA ASP A 318 -13.43 28.75 -0.28
C ASP A 318 -14.23 28.40 1.00
N ALA A 319 -14.15 27.16 1.50
CA ALA A 319 -14.71 26.80 2.79
C ALA A 319 -13.98 27.51 3.96
N CYS A 320 -12.68 27.74 3.81
CA CYS A 320 -11.82 28.47 4.74
C CYS A 320 -11.77 29.97 4.48
N HIS A 321 -11.73 30.40 3.22
CA HIS A 321 -11.45 31.79 2.89
C HIS A 321 -12.07 32.19 1.56
N THR A 322 -12.74 33.33 1.52
CA THR A 322 -13.23 33.92 0.28
C THR A 322 -12.66 35.31 0.14
N HIS A 323 -12.44 35.74 -1.09
CA HIS A 323 -11.94 37.07 -1.40
C HIS A 323 -12.44 37.48 -2.80
N SER A 324 -12.12 38.69 -3.26
CA SER A 324 -12.51 39.17 -4.58
C SER A 324 -11.84 38.36 -5.70
N SER A 325 -12.45 38.39 -6.88
CA SER A 325 -11.84 37.83 -8.09
C SER A 325 -10.74 38.72 -8.68
N GLY A 326 -10.51 39.92 -8.15
CA GLY A 326 -9.68 40.95 -8.79
C GLY A 326 -8.26 40.47 -9.05
N ALA A 327 -7.65 39.76 -8.10
CA ALA A 327 -6.30 39.20 -8.27
C ALA A 327 -6.30 37.73 -8.76
N ALA A 328 -7.47 37.14 -9.05
CA ALA A 328 -7.63 35.73 -9.46
C ALA A 328 -7.02 34.68 -8.50
N GLN A 329 -7.07 34.92 -7.19
CA GLN A 329 -6.35 34.11 -6.19
C GLN A 329 -7.09 32.89 -5.61
N GLY A 330 -8.41 32.75 -5.83
CA GLY A 330 -9.23 31.84 -5.02
C GLY A 330 -8.87 30.39 -5.25
N MET A 331 -8.89 29.97 -6.52
CA MET A 331 -8.48 28.62 -6.92
C MET A 331 -7.01 28.33 -6.62
N ASN A 332 -6.11 29.29 -6.83
CA ASN A 332 -4.68 29.14 -6.54
C ASN A 332 -4.43 28.86 -5.05
N THR A 333 -4.99 29.71 -4.18
CA THR A 333 -4.85 29.59 -2.73
C THR A 333 -5.50 28.30 -2.21
N GLY A 334 -6.64 27.92 -2.77
CA GLY A 334 -7.30 26.65 -2.46
C GLY A 334 -6.49 25.42 -2.89
N ILE A 335 -5.84 25.44 -4.05
CA ILE A 335 -4.95 24.34 -4.45
C ILE A 335 -3.72 24.27 -3.53
N HIS A 336 -3.19 25.41 -3.08
CA HIS A 336 -2.11 25.41 -2.08
C HIS A 336 -2.57 24.77 -0.76
N ASP A 337 -3.82 24.97 -0.34
CA ASP A 337 -4.39 24.28 0.83
C ASP A 337 -4.45 22.76 0.61
N ALA A 338 -4.97 22.33 -0.54
CA ALA A 338 -5.09 20.92 -0.91
C ALA A 338 -3.72 20.22 -0.93
N VAL A 339 -2.71 20.85 -1.54
CA VAL A 339 -1.35 20.30 -1.65
C VAL A 339 -0.65 20.27 -0.31
N ASN A 340 -0.83 21.29 0.54
CA ASN A 340 -0.24 21.31 1.89
C ASN A 340 -0.85 20.26 2.83
N LEU A 341 -2.16 20.01 2.73
CA LEU A 341 -2.88 19.10 3.63
C LEU A 341 -2.66 17.62 3.28
N ALA A 342 -2.76 17.26 2.00
CA ALA A 342 -2.90 15.86 1.58
C ALA A 342 -1.71 14.97 2.00
N TRP A 343 -0.46 15.44 1.83
CA TRP A 343 0.71 14.63 2.22
C TRP A 343 0.82 14.46 3.73
N LYS A 344 0.49 15.50 4.52
CA LYS A 344 0.51 15.45 5.98
C LYS A 344 -0.47 14.41 6.50
N LEU A 345 -1.68 14.44 5.94
CA LEU A 345 -2.74 13.49 6.28
C LEU A 345 -2.34 12.05 5.91
N SER A 346 -1.79 11.85 4.71
CA SER A 346 -1.33 10.52 4.29
C SER A 346 -0.24 9.96 5.20
N LEU A 347 0.75 10.77 5.61
CA LEU A 347 1.79 10.31 6.52
C LEU A 347 1.24 9.88 7.90
N VAL A 348 0.22 10.58 8.40
CA VAL A 348 -0.46 10.20 9.65
C VAL A 348 -1.29 8.92 9.46
N LEU A 349 -2.00 8.78 8.33
CA LEU A 349 -2.78 7.59 8.02
C LEU A 349 -1.91 6.33 7.85
N TYR A 350 -0.69 6.49 7.34
CA TYR A 350 0.31 5.42 7.28
C TYR A 350 1.02 5.15 8.61
N GLY A 351 0.77 5.94 9.65
CA GLY A 351 1.50 5.83 10.92
C GLY A 351 2.95 6.30 10.85
N HIS A 352 3.40 6.89 9.74
CA HIS A 352 4.75 7.45 9.57
C HIS A 352 4.95 8.77 10.29
N ALA A 353 3.88 9.45 10.71
CA ALA A 353 3.93 10.70 11.45
C ALA A 353 2.96 10.74 12.62
N ALA A 354 3.28 11.54 13.64
CA ALA A 354 2.36 11.80 14.75
C ALA A 354 1.18 12.67 14.30
N PRO A 355 -0.03 12.50 14.87
CA PRO A 355 -1.19 13.36 14.56
C PRO A 355 -0.94 14.87 14.76
N SER A 356 0.01 15.24 15.62
CA SER A 356 0.43 16.64 15.81
C SER A 356 0.95 17.31 14.53
N LEU A 357 1.45 16.52 13.56
CA LEU A 357 1.82 17.02 12.23
C LEU A 357 0.67 17.77 11.55
N LEU A 358 -0.57 17.35 11.75
CA LEU A 358 -1.75 17.93 11.10
C LEU A 358 -2.02 19.37 11.54
N GLN A 359 -1.60 19.75 12.75
CA GLN A 359 -1.74 21.13 13.25
C GLN A 359 -0.94 22.14 12.41
N THR A 360 0.14 21.69 11.76
CA THR A 360 0.96 22.54 10.89
C THR A 360 0.20 23.04 9.66
N TYR A 361 -0.89 22.36 9.24
CA TYR A 361 -1.72 22.82 8.13
C TYR A 361 -2.27 24.23 8.38
N GLN A 362 -2.91 24.44 9.52
CA GLN A 362 -3.45 25.76 9.87
C GLN A 362 -2.35 26.79 10.12
N ILE A 363 -1.30 26.40 10.85
CA ILE A 363 -0.16 27.28 11.19
C ILE A 363 0.46 27.87 9.92
N GLU A 364 0.56 27.10 8.85
CA GLU A 364 1.17 27.53 7.60
C GLU A 364 0.21 28.30 6.68
N ARG A 365 -1.04 27.85 6.58
CA ARG A 365 -1.99 28.37 5.59
C ARG A 365 -2.69 29.65 6.04
N LEU A 366 -3.12 29.74 7.30
CA LEU A 366 -3.92 30.86 7.80
C LEU A 366 -3.20 32.22 7.69
N PRO A 367 -1.91 32.39 8.08
CA PRO A 367 -1.23 33.69 7.98
C PRO A 367 -1.12 34.19 6.53
N ASN A 368 -0.83 33.29 5.60
CA ASN A 368 -0.73 33.61 4.18
C ASN A 368 -2.10 34.02 3.60
N VAL A 369 -3.17 33.33 3.97
CA VAL A 369 -4.55 33.72 3.61
C VAL A 369 -4.91 35.09 4.16
N GLN A 370 -4.51 35.41 5.41
CA GLN A 370 -4.79 36.72 6.00
C GLN A 370 -4.06 37.85 5.26
N LYS A 371 -2.81 37.60 4.84
CA LYS A 371 -2.03 38.53 4.02
C LYS A 371 -2.69 38.76 2.66
N LEU A 372 -3.19 37.71 2.02
CA LEU A 372 -3.94 37.79 0.78
C LEU A 372 -5.19 38.67 0.90
N ILE A 373 -5.99 38.45 1.95
CA ILE A 373 -7.23 39.21 2.18
C ILE A 373 -6.94 40.71 2.32
N ASN A 374 -5.82 41.08 2.94
CA ASN A 374 -5.44 42.49 3.10
C ASN A 374 -5.16 43.15 1.75
N TYR A 375 -4.39 42.51 0.87
CA TYR A 375 -4.16 43.03 -0.49
C TYR A 375 -5.46 43.11 -1.31
N ASP A 376 -6.31 42.09 -1.17
CA ASP A 376 -7.56 42.01 -1.93
C ASP A 376 -8.54 43.14 -1.58
N LYS A 377 -8.57 43.60 -0.31
CA LYS A 377 -9.40 44.74 0.11
C LYS A 377 -9.04 46.02 -0.65
N ASP A 378 -7.76 46.30 -0.81
CA ASP A 378 -7.30 47.51 -1.51
C ASP A 378 -7.54 47.39 -3.02
N ILE A 379 -7.20 46.24 -3.60
CA ILE A 379 -7.43 45.96 -5.04
C ILE A 379 -8.91 46.07 -5.40
N SER A 380 -9.81 45.48 -4.59
CA SER A 380 -11.25 45.49 -4.88
C SER A 380 -11.85 46.89 -4.87
N ARG A 381 -11.38 47.79 -3.99
CA ARG A 381 -11.83 49.20 -3.95
C ARG A 381 -11.33 49.98 -5.15
N LEU A 382 -10.06 49.80 -5.49
CA LEU A 382 -9.42 50.49 -6.62
C LEU A 382 -10.11 50.15 -7.95
N MET A 383 -10.51 48.88 -8.15
CA MET A 383 -11.26 48.49 -9.36
C MET A 383 -12.64 49.12 -9.49
N THR A 384 -13.26 49.54 -8.38
CA THR A 384 -14.54 50.28 -8.37
C THR A 384 -14.33 51.80 -8.34
N MET A 385 -13.13 52.26 -8.70
CA MET A 385 -12.72 53.67 -8.74
C MET A 385 -12.73 54.35 -7.37
N GLN A 386 -12.49 53.58 -6.29
CA GLN A 386 -12.38 54.09 -4.93
C GLN A 386 -10.96 53.89 -4.40
N LEU A 387 -10.36 54.96 -3.84
CA LEU A 387 -9.07 54.84 -3.16
C LEU A 387 -9.17 53.94 -1.90
N PRO A 388 -8.05 53.31 -1.47
CA PRO A 388 -7.99 52.54 -0.24
C PRO A 388 -8.50 53.34 0.96
N SER A 389 -9.20 52.68 1.89
CA SER A 389 -9.82 53.34 3.05
C SER A 389 -8.82 54.08 3.95
N ASN A 390 -7.54 53.67 3.91
CA ASN A 390 -6.41 54.22 4.64
C ASN A 390 -5.44 55.00 3.74
N TRP A 391 -5.86 55.44 2.54
CA TRP A 391 -5.01 56.18 1.60
C TRP A 391 -4.49 57.48 2.24
N LYS A 392 -3.17 57.67 2.22
CA LYS A 392 -2.47 58.85 2.78
C LYS A 392 -1.88 59.78 1.71
N GLY A 393 -2.06 59.45 0.43
CA GLY A 393 -1.58 60.25 -0.71
C GLY A 393 -2.57 61.35 -1.11
N ASP A 394 -2.38 61.93 -2.29
CA ASP A 394 -3.30 62.92 -2.86
C ASP A 394 -4.69 62.29 -3.07
N PRO A 395 -5.79 62.86 -2.52
CA PRO A 395 -7.15 62.38 -2.74
C PRO A 395 -7.62 62.42 -4.20
N ASN A 396 -6.94 63.18 -5.08
CA ASN A 396 -7.29 63.31 -6.49
C ASN A 396 -6.47 62.39 -7.41
N THR A 397 -5.59 61.55 -6.87
CA THR A 397 -4.83 60.58 -7.67
C THR A 397 -5.78 59.63 -8.40
N ASP A 398 -5.46 59.30 -9.65
CA ASP A 398 -6.22 58.34 -10.44
C ASP A 398 -6.17 56.94 -9.78
N PRO A 399 -7.31 56.35 -9.38
CA PRO A 399 -7.35 55.01 -8.82
C PRO A 399 -6.70 53.94 -9.73
N ASN A 400 -6.69 54.12 -11.05
CA ASN A 400 -6.02 53.17 -11.96
C ASN A 400 -4.49 53.22 -11.85
N GLU A 401 -3.91 54.38 -11.49
CA GLU A 401 -2.48 54.51 -11.18
C GLU A 401 -2.13 53.74 -9.92
N VAL A 402 -2.91 53.97 -8.86
CA VAL A 402 -2.71 53.31 -7.57
C VAL A 402 -2.93 51.79 -7.70
N LEU A 403 -3.89 51.35 -8.50
CA LEU A 403 -4.13 49.93 -8.79
C LEU A 403 -2.89 49.27 -9.40
N GLY A 404 -2.26 49.91 -10.38
CA GLY A 404 -1.02 49.41 -10.99
C GLY A 404 0.11 49.25 -9.98
N VAL A 405 0.29 50.23 -9.08
CA VAL A 405 1.31 50.18 -8.02
C VAL A 405 1.02 49.05 -7.02
N VAL A 406 -0.20 48.98 -6.49
CA VAL A 406 -0.59 47.95 -5.50
C VAL A 406 -0.48 46.54 -6.10
N MET A 407 -0.89 46.35 -7.35
CA MET A 407 -0.73 45.05 -8.04
C MET A 407 0.74 44.70 -8.28
N ALA A 408 1.58 45.68 -8.64
CA ALA A 408 3.02 45.46 -8.79
C ALA A 408 3.70 45.09 -7.46
N GLU A 409 3.35 45.77 -6.36
CA GLU A 409 3.84 45.44 -5.01
C GLU A 409 3.39 44.05 -4.55
N ALA A 410 2.13 43.68 -4.85
CA ALA A 410 1.58 42.38 -4.51
C ALA A 410 2.01 41.26 -5.47
N SER A 411 2.72 41.57 -6.57
CA SER A 411 2.95 40.66 -7.70
C SER A 411 3.65 39.36 -7.31
N ALA A 412 4.74 39.46 -6.53
CA ALA A 412 5.53 38.30 -6.10
C ALA A 412 4.72 37.35 -5.18
N PHE A 413 3.81 37.92 -4.38
CA PHE A 413 2.91 37.15 -3.54
C PHE A 413 1.75 36.56 -4.36
N THR A 414 1.21 37.33 -5.30
CA THR A 414 0.12 36.95 -6.21
C THR A 414 0.52 35.81 -7.16
N SER A 415 1.77 35.80 -7.65
CA SER A 415 2.30 34.67 -8.43
C SER A 415 2.48 33.41 -7.57
N GLY A 416 2.41 33.55 -6.25
CA GLY A 416 2.65 32.52 -5.24
C GLY A 416 4.12 32.19 -5.02
N LEU A 417 5.04 32.84 -5.75
CA LEU A 417 6.47 32.49 -5.75
C LEU A 417 7.22 33.03 -4.53
N SER A 418 6.73 34.09 -3.89
CA SER A 418 7.31 34.64 -2.65
C SER A 418 6.59 34.20 -1.37
N ILE A 419 5.62 33.28 -1.48
CA ILE A 419 5.01 32.68 -0.29
C ILE A 419 6.10 31.99 0.53
N ALA A 420 6.05 32.16 1.84
CA ALA A 420 6.92 31.47 2.77
C ALA A 420 6.12 31.13 4.03
N PHE A 421 6.62 30.15 4.77
CA PHE A 421 6.09 29.76 6.07
C PHE A 421 7.04 30.14 7.17
N ASP A 422 6.48 30.58 8.30
CA ASP A 422 7.24 30.84 9.51
C ASP A 422 7.83 29.55 10.08
N SER A 423 8.78 29.72 11.02
CA SER A 423 9.42 28.59 11.68
C SER A 423 8.40 27.76 12.46
N ASN A 424 8.45 26.45 12.21
CA ASN A 424 7.64 25.42 12.86
C ASN A 424 8.39 24.08 12.71
N PRO A 425 7.89 22.95 13.25
CA PRO A 425 8.61 21.67 13.17
C PRO A 425 9.00 21.22 11.75
N LEU A 426 8.29 21.66 10.71
CA LEU A 426 8.58 21.38 9.30
C LEU A 426 9.52 22.41 8.65
N ASN A 427 9.76 23.57 9.27
CA ASN A 427 10.56 24.67 8.74
C ASN A 427 11.58 25.08 9.81
N THR A 428 12.67 24.32 9.90
CA THR A 428 13.68 24.45 10.96
C THR A 428 15.02 24.85 10.35
N ALA A 429 15.67 25.87 10.91
CA ALA A 429 17.04 26.24 10.55
C ALA A 429 18.01 25.12 10.95
N GLY A 430 18.87 24.72 10.01
CA GLY A 430 19.99 23.81 10.26
C GLY A 430 21.33 24.55 10.25
N SER A 431 22.42 23.79 10.22
CA SER A 431 23.79 24.31 10.26
C SER A 431 24.30 25.00 8.99
N PHE A 432 23.52 25.05 7.90
CA PHE A 432 23.99 25.61 6.64
C PHE A 432 24.27 27.12 6.73
N GLN A 433 25.47 27.53 6.33
CA GLN A 433 25.90 28.92 6.23
C GLN A 433 26.63 29.10 4.90
N THR A 434 26.44 30.26 4.26
CA THR A 434 27.02 30.60 2.96
C THR A 434 27.19 32.11 2.84
N SER A 435 28.14 32.56 2.02
CA SER A 435 28.28 33.97 1.64
C SER A 435 27.31 34.39 0.52
N LEU A 436 26.67 33.42 -0.14
CA LEU A 436 25.67 33.63 -1.18
C LEU A 436 24.27 33.86 -0.58
N LYS A 437 23.33 34.32 -1.40
CA LYS A 437 21.91 34.41 -1.00
C LYS A 437 21.31 33.00 -0.92
N ALA A 438 21.20 32.46 0.30
CA ALA A 438 20.61 31.15 0.56
C ALA A 438 19.08 31.14 0.51
N ILE A 439 18.51 29.97 0.22
CA ILE A 439 17.09 29.68 0.45
C ILE A 439 16.90 29.25 1.89
N LEU A 440 15.98 29.92 2.58
CA LEU A 440 15.70 29.66 3.97
C LEU A 440 14.61 28.59 4.13
N PRO A 441 14.62 27.83 5.23
CA PRO A 441 13.50 26.96 5.59
C PRO A 441 12.16 27.71 5.61
N GLY A 442 11.12 27.06 5.11
CA GLY A 442 9.79 27.65 4.89
C GLY A 442 9.63 28.35 3.53
N GLN A 443 10.72 28.58 2.78
CA GLN A 443 10.64 29.14 1.42
C GLN A 443 10.50 28.05 0.36
N ARG A 444 9.99 28.43 -0.82
CA ARG A 444 9.85 27.55 -1.98
C ARG A 444 11.23 27.05 -2.39
N GLY A 445 11.41 25.75 -2.58
CA GLY A 445 12.61 25.19 -3.20
C GLY A 445 12.67 25.60 -4.68
N PRO A 446 13.68 26.35 -5.14
CA PRO A 446 13.80 26.72 -6.55
C PRO A 446 13.84 25.50 -7.46
N ASP A 447 13.26 25.62 -8.65
CA ASP A 447 13.50 24.61 -9.69
C ASP A 447 14.88 24.84 -10.31
N ALA A 448 15.46 23.82 -10.93
CA ALA A 448 16.73 23.94 -11.63
C ALA A 448 16.85 22.91 -12.75
N GLN A 449 17.56 23.27 -13.82
CA GLN A 449 17.89 22.33 -14.88
C GLN A 449 19.01 21.42 -14.40
N LEU A 450 18.83 20.12 -14.61
CA LEU A 450 19.76 19.08 -14.22
C LEU A 450 20.07 18.20 -15.42
N GLN A 451 21.15 17.44 -15.34
CA GLN A 451 21.56 16.49 -16.38
C GLN A 451 21.70 15.09 -15.80
N LYS A 452 21.09 14.09 -16.47
CA LYS A 452 21.18 12.69 -16.06
C LYS A 452 22.58 12.11 -16.34
N PRO A 453 23.10 11.22 -15.47
CA PRO A 453 24.36 10.55 -15.71
C PRO A 453 24.25 9.58 -16.89
N GLY A 454 25.34 9.41 -17.65
CA GLY A 454 25.44 8.47 -18.76
C GLY A 454 24.83 8.95 -20.08
N THR A 455 23.55 9.33 -20.10
CA THR A 455 22.86 9.79 -21.32
C THR A 455 23.00 11.28 -21.59
N PHE A 456 23.32 12.06 -20.55
CA PHE A 456 23.38 13.52 -20.60
C PHE A 456 22.04 14.20 -20.98
N GLU A 457 20.94 13.46 -20.90
CA GLU A 457 19.59 14.02 -21.05
C GLU A 457 19.33 15.10 -19.98
N LEU A 458 18.72 16.19 -20.40
CA LEU A 458 18.30 17.26 -19.51
C LEU A 458 17.00 16.88 -18.80
N THR A 459 16.90 17.24 -17.52
CA THR A 459 15.72 17.11 -16.68
C THR A 459 15.61 18.33 -15.75
N ARG A 460 14.64 18.33 -14.83
CA ARG A 460 14.45 19.39 -13.83
C ARG A 460 14.35 18.84 -12.43
N LEU A 461 14.80 19.62 -11.46
CA LEU A 461 14.72 19.26 -10.04
C LEU A 461 13.28 18.94 -9.62
N HIS A 462 12.29 19.74 -10.01
CA HIS A 462 10.89 19.47 -9.64
C HIS A 462 10.28 18.25 -10.34
N LYS A 463 10.76 17.87 -11.53
CA LYS A 463 10.37 16.60 -12.17
C LYS A 463 10.97 15.39 -11.46
N GLU A 464 12.17 15.53 -10.88
CA GLU A 464 12.86 14.45 -10.15
C GLU A 464 12.52 14.40 -8.66
N THR A 465 11.76 15.39 -8.17
CA THR A 465 11.21 15.47 -6.82
C THR A 465 9.67 15.54 -6.86
N PRO A 466 8.99 14.53 -7.43
CA PRO A 466 7.54 14.52 -7.50
C PRO A 466 6.93 14.46 -6.10
N ASN A 467 5.76 15.06 -5.92
CA ASN A 467 5.02 14.94 -4.68
C ASN A 467 4.38 13.55 -4.63
N VAL A 468 4.99 12.65 -3.85
CA VAL A 468 4.50 11.30 -3.56
C VAL A 468 4.44 11.04 -2.05
N ALA A 469 4.17 12.10 -1.28
CA ALA A 469 4.23 12.09 0.19
C ALA A 469 5.58 11.61 0.76
N LYS A 470 6.69 11.95 0.09
CA LYS A 470 8.06 11.69 0.57
C LYS A 470 8.87 12.98 0.67
N PHE A 471 9.70 13.07 1.69
CA PHE A 471 10.72 14.10 1.80
C PHE A 471 11.90 13.74 0.90
N TYR A 472 12.58 14.75 0.37
CA TYR A 472 13.81 14.56 -0.40
C TYR A 472 14.97 15.19 0.35
N VAL A 473 16.01 14.42 0.65
CA VAL A 473 17.29 14.95 1.11
C VAL A 473 18.18 15.10 -0.12
N VAL A 474 18.34 16.35 -0.56
CA VAL A 474 19.13 16.73 -1.73
C VAL A 474 20.53 17.12 -1.28
N VAL A 475 21.50 16.31 -1.66
CA VAL A 475 22.93 16.49 -1.36
C VAL A 475 23.56 17.22 -2.53
N PHE A 476 23.78 18.52 -2.37
CA PHE A 476 24.58 19.33 -3.28
C PHE A 476 26.05 19.07 -2.96
N THR A 477 26.73 18.26 -3.76
CA THR A 477 28.10 17.86 -3.45
C THR A 477 29.11 18.97 -3.70
N GLY A 478 28.75 20.02 -4.43
CA GLY A 478 29.71 20.98 -4.94
C GLY A 478 30.71 20.30 -5.90
N ASP A 479 31.95 20.75 -5.85
CA ASP A 479 33.09 20.16 -6.56
C ASP A 479 33.81 19.15 -5.64
N PRO A 480 33.77 17.85 -5.98
CA PRO A 480 34.38 16.80 -5.18
C PRO A 480 35.89 16.93 -4.98
N GLU A 481 36.60 17.77 -5.75
CA GLU A 481 37.99 18.13 -5.43
C GLU A 481 38.14 18.74 -4.03
N PHE A 482 37.11 19.45 -3.55
CA PHE A 482 37.10 20.10 -2.24
C PHE A 482 36.27 19.35 -1.19
N THR A 483 35.19 18.67 -1.61
CA THR A 483 34.17 18.14 -0.68
C THR A 483 34.22 16.63 -0.44
N ARG A 484 35.11 15.89 -1.13
CA ARG A 484 35.19 14.42 -1.04
C ARG A 484 35.37 13.88 0.38
N SER A 485 36.20 14.53 1.20
CA SER A 485 36.39 14.14 2.60
C SER A 485 35.09 14.24 3.40
N SER A 486 34.39 15.37 3.30
CA SER A 486 33.11 15.59 3.97
C SER A 486 32.02 14.63 3.50
N LEU A 487 32.02 14.27 2.21
CA LEU A 487 31.11 13.25 1.66
C LEU A 487 31.37 11.87 2.26
N THR A 488 32.64 11.49 2.39
CA THR A 488 33.03 10.21 3.01
C THR A 488 32.61 10.15 4.48
N GLU A 489 32.80 11.25 5.22
CA GLU A 489 32.36 11.36 6.61
C GLU A 489 30.83 11.28 6.74
N LEU A 490 30.09 11.96 5.85
CA LEU A 490 28.63 11.91 5.80
C LEU A 490 28.12 10.49 5.52
N ASP A 491 28.69 9.79 4.53
CA ASP A 491 28.33 8.41 4.19
C ASP A 491 28.60 7.44 5.35
N ALA A 492 29.74 7.59 6.04
CA ALA A 492 30.05 6.82 7.23
C ALA A 492 29.04 7.08 8.36
N ALA A 493 28.72 8.35 8.62
CA ALA A 493 27.73 8.73 9.62
C ALA A 493 26.33 8.16 9.27
N LEU A 494 25.91 8.25 8.01
CA LEU A 494 24.62 7.72 7.54
C LEU A 494 24.55 6.19 7.71
N LYS A 495 25.61 5.46 7.35
CA LYS A 495 25.68 4.00 7.54
C LYS A 495 25.68 3.59 9.01
N SER A 496 26.17 4.45 9.90
CA SER A 496 26.15 4.23 11.35
C SER A 496 24.82 4.61 12.02
N SER A 497 23.96 5.39 11.34
CA SER A 497 22.69 5.87 11.88
C SER A 497 21.69 4.73 12.06
N LYS A 498 21.28 4.51 13.31
CA LYS A 498 20.19 3.58 13.63
C LYS A 498 18.83 4.11 13.18
N TYR A 499 18.68 5.43 13.03
CA TYR A 499 17.43 6.03 12.58
C TYR A 499 17.22 5.78 11.10
N PHE A 500 18.22 6.06 10.26
CA PHE A 500 18.15 5.87 8.81
C PHE A 500 18.32 4.41 8.37
N ALA A 501 18.91 3.54 9.21
CA ALA A 501 18.89 2.09 8.97
C ALA A 501 17.48 1.47 9.08
N ARG A 502 16.48 2.18 9.63
CA ARG A 502 15.08 1.72 9.72
C ARG A 502 14.44 1.84 8.32
N GLY A 503 14.14 0.71 7.68
CA GLY A 503 13.68 0.63 6.29
C GLY A 503 12.28 1.18 5.96
N ILE A 504 11.68 2.03 6.81
CA ILE A 504 10.26 2.46 6.68
C ILE A 504 10.10 3.98 6.90
N LEU A 505 11.09 4.80 6.51
CA LEU A 505 10.95 6.26 6.54
C LEU A 505 10.50 6.80 5.18
N PRO A 506 9.56 7.77 5.12
CA PRO A 506 9.11 8.40 3.87
C PRO A 506 10.14 9.43 3.36
N ILE A 507 11.39 9.00 3.17
CA ILE A 507 12.54 9.84 2.80
C ILE A 507 13.23 9.25 1.57
N SER A 508 13.53 10.10 0.60
CA SER A 508 14.30 9.78 -0.60
C SER A 508 15.59 10.60 -0.61
N TRP A 509 16.70 9.97 -0.98
CA TRP A 509 17.99 10.67 -1.15
C TRP A 509 18.20 11.03 -2.62
N MET A 510 18.87 12.15 -2.86
CA MET A 510 19.30 12.59 -4.18
C MET A 510 20.66 13.29 -4.07
N THR A 511 21.52 13.08 -5.06
CA THR A 511 22.84 13.69 -5.15
C THR A 511 22.91 14.58 -6.40
N ILE A 512 23.30 15.84 -6.24
CA ILE A 512 23.50 16.81 -7.32
C ILE A 512 24.94 17.30 -7.27
N SER A 513 25.70 17.04 -8.33
CA SER A 513 27.12 17.42 -8.41
C SER A 513 27.34 18.57 -9.39
N ALA A 514 28.15 19.56 -8.99
CA ALA A 514 28.56 20.67 -9.86
C ALA A 514 29.53 20.19 -10.97
N LYS A 515 30.15 19.01 -10.79
CA LYS A 515 31.02 18.38 -11.78
C LYS A 515 30.38 17.14 -12.38
N SER A 516 30.65 16.94 -13.67
CA SER A 516 30.30 15.74 -14.41
C SER A 516 31.53 14.84 -14.58
N GLY A 517 31.33 13.53 -14.54
CA GLY A 517 32.39 12.56 -14.79
C GLY A 517 31.85 11.26 -15.38
N PRO A 518 32.73 10.40 -15.93
CA PRO A 518 32.35 9.11 -16.51
C PRO A 518 31.80 8.13 -15.46
N SER A 519 32.28 8.23 -14.21
CA SER A 519 31.80 7.48 -13.06
C SER A 519 31.59 8.42 -11.88
N VAL A 520 30.34 8.55 -11.43
CA VAL A 520 30.01 9.36 -10.27
C VAL A 520 30.63 8.77 -9.00
N TYR A 521 30.66 7.44 -8.89
CA TYR A 521 31.28 6.75 -7.76
C TYR A 521 32.76 7.12 -7.61
N GLU A 522 33.52 7.08 -8.71
CA GLU A 522 34.94 7.47 -8.70
C GLU A 522 35.13 8.96 -8.39
N MET A 523 34.25 9.80 -8.93
CA MET A 523 34.29 11.24 -8.72
C MET A 523 34.03 11.61 -7.25
N LEU A 524 33.00 11.03 -6.63
CA LEU A 524 32.62 11.30 -5.24
C LEU A 524 33.44 10.51 -4.22
N GLY A 525 34.06 9.40 -4.61
CA GLY A 525 34.77 8.49 -3.70
C GLY A 525 33.86 7.65 -2.78
N ILE A 526 32.55 7.78 -2.93
CA ILE A 526 31.51 7.05 -2.21
C ILE A 526 30.42 6.58 -3.17
N MET A 527 29.60 5.63 -2.73
CA MET A 527 28.33 5.38 -3.41
C MET A 527 27.46 6.64 -3.29
N PRO A 528 26.98 7.20 -4.41
CA PRO A 528 26.12 8.37 -4.37
C PRO A 528 24.86 8.10 -3.55
N LEU A 529 24.41 9.10 -2.81
CA LEU A 529 23.21 9.00 -1.97
C LEU A 529 21.97 9.16 -2.86
N GLY A 530 21.37 8.03 -3.22
CA GLY A 530 20.17 7.95 -4.05
C GLY A 530 20.40 8.27 -5.53
N LYS A 531 19.41 8.89 -6.18
CA LYS A 531 19.52 9.26 -7.61
C LYS A 531 20.59 10.34 -7.80
N VAL A 532 21.30 10.30 -8.92
CA VAL A 532 22.36 11.27 -9.22
C VAL A 532 21.99 12.15 -10.40
N PHE A 533 22.34 13.42 -10.30
CA PHE A 533 22.30 14.37 -11.40
C PHE A 533 23.54 15.30 -11.41
N PHE A 534 23.86 15.83 -12.58
CA PHE A 534 24.87 16.86 -12.76
C PHE A 534 24.22 18.23 -12.92
N ASP A 535 24.79 19.23 -12.26
CA ASP A 535 24.48 20.65 -12.38
C ASP A 535 25.66 21.35 -13.07
N LYS A 536 25.82 21.04 -14.37
CA LYS A 536 27.00 21.41 -15.17
C LYS A 536 27.25 22.92 -15.21
N ASP A 537 26.18 23.70 -15.20
CA ASP A 537 26.22 25.17 -15.28
C ASP A 537 26.12 25.81 -13.89
N GLU A 538 26.19 25.00 -12.82
CA GLU A 538 26.17 25.42 -11.41
C GLU A 538 24.90 26.22 -11.02
N THR A 539 23.85 26.13 -11.84
CA THR A 539 22.60 26.89 -11.69
C THR A 539 21.79 26.42 -10.48
N ALA A 540 21.76 25.12 -10.20
CA ALA A 540 21.08 24.58 -9.04
C ALA A 540 21.81 24.99 -7.76
N HIS A 541 23.15 24.85 -7.73
CA HIS A 541 23.98 25.29 -6.61
C HIS A 541 23.79 26.79 -6.34
N GLN A 542 23.84 27.64 -7.38
CA GLN A 542 23.64 29.07 -7.23
C GLN A 542 22.24 29.42 -6.69
N ARG A 543 21.17 28.80 -7.22
CA ARG A 543 19.79 29.08 -6.79
C ARG A 543 19.53 28.71 -5.33
N TYR A 544 20.18 27.66 -4.82
CA TYR A 544 20.10 27.26 -3.41
C TYR A 544 21.12 27.99 -2.52
N GLY A 545 22.00 28.81 -3.10
CA GLY A 545 23.06 29.52 -2.38
C GLY A 545 24.21 28.61 -1.93
N VAL A 546 24.40 27.46 -2.58
CA VAL A 546 25.46 26.50 -2.27
C VAL A 546 26.75 26.89 -2.96
N GLU A 547 27.78 27.21 -2.18
CA GLU A 547 29.12 27.41 -2.71
C GLU A 547 29.70 26.07 -3.17
N VAL A 548 30.22 26.03 -4.40
CA VAL A 548 30.75 24.80 -5.02
C VAL A 548 31.90 24.18 -4.21
N LYS A 549 32.68 24.98 -3.47
CA LYS A 549 33.76 24.47 -2.61
C LYS A 549 33.29 23.86 -1.29
N GLN A 550 32.04 24.14 -0.89
CA GLN A 550 31.49 23.74 0.41
C GLN A 550 30.48 22.60 0.27
N GLY A 551 29.62 22.65 -0.74
CA GLY A 551 28.45 21.78 -0.83
C GLY A 551 27.41 22.08 0.26
N GLY A 552 26.35 21.26 0.34
CA GLY A 552 25.29 21.40 1.34
C GLY A 552 24.20 20.34 1.21
N LEU A 553 23.38 20.18 2.24
CA LEU A 553 22.21 19.30 2.22
C LEU A 553 20.94 20.14 2.39
N PHE A 554 19.94 19.90 1.55
CA PHE A 554 18.63 20.53 1.66
C PHE A 554 17.55 19.47 1.80
N VAL A 555 16.69 19.65 2.79
CA VAL A 555 15.48 18.83 2.93
C VAL A 555 14.35 19.52 2.19
N LEU A 556 13.87 18.91 1.11
CA LEU A 556 12.65 19.32 0.43
C LEU A 556 11.47 18.53 1.00
N ARG A 557 10.43 19.24 1.41
CA ARG A 557 9.16 18.65 1.82
C ARG A 557 8.39 18.08 0.61
N PRO A 558 7.43 17.17 0.83
CA PRO A 558 6.63 16.62 -0.27
C PRO A 558 5.93 17.69 -1.13
N ASP A 559 5.57 18.83 -0.55
CA ASP A 559 4.92 19.97 -1.20
C ASP A 559 5.90 21.01 -1.80
N GLY A 560 7.20 20.67 -1.90
CA GLY A 560 8.21 21.45 -2.60
C GLY A 560 8.78 22.66 -1.84
N TRP A 561 8.50 22.77 -0.54
CA TRP A 561 9.12 23.78 0.34
C TRP A 561 10.42 23.26 0.94
N VAL A 562 11.37 24.14 1.21
CA VAL A 562 12.59 23.79 1.97
C VAL A 562 12.21 23.63 3.43
N GLY A 563 12.43 22.46 4.00
CA GLY A 563 12.16 22.18 5.41
C GLY A 563 13.35 22.42 6.33
N SER A 564 14.57 22.15 5.84
CA SER A 564 15.83 22.43 6.55
C SER A 564 16.99 22.52 5.55
N ALA A 565 18.06 23.21 5.94
CA ALA A 565 19.30 23.32 5.18
C ALA A 565 20.50 23.08 6.13
N LEU A 566 21.39 22.16 5.76
CA LEU A 566 22.49 21.68 6.60
C LEU A 566 23.84 21.77 5.89
N ALA A 567 24.90 21.98 6.66
CA ALA A 567 26.26 21.94 6.13
C ALA A 567 26.65 20.52 5.70
N LEU A 568 27.46 20.39 4.66
CA LEU A 568 27.99 19.09 4.21
C LEU A 568 29.12 18.62 5.15
N ARG A 569 28.77 17.89 6.20
CA ARG A 569 29.68 17.37 7.24
C ARG A 569 29.01 16.24 8.04
N MET A 570 29.77 15.52 8.87
CA MET A 570 29.28 14.30 9.52
C MET A 570 28.08 14.52 10.47
N ASP A 571 28.03 15.65 11.17
CA ASP A 571 26.97 15.98 12.15
C ASP A 571 25.62 16.29 11.49
N ALA A 572 25.59 16.53 10.18
CA ALA A 572 24.37 16.72 9.41
C ALA A 572 23.42 15.52 9.54
N ILE A 573 23.94 14.30 9.70
CA ILE A 573 23.09 13.12 9.93
C ILE A 573 22.35 13.22 11.26
N GLY A 574 23.04 13.63 12.34
CA GLY A 574 22.41 13.84 13.65
C GLY A 574 21.39 14.99 13.63
N GLU A 575 21.66 16.06 12.91
CA GLU A 575 20.70 17.15 12.69
C GLU A 575 19.47 16.68 11.90
N LEU A 576 19.65 15.85 10.85
CA LEU A 576 18.55 15.25 10.11
C LEU A 576 17.73 14.29 10.98
N GLU A 577 18.36 13.50 11.85
CA GLU A 577 17.67 12.67 12.84
C GLU A 577 16.83 13.52 13.79
N GLY A 578 17.37 14.63 14.31
CA GLY A 578 16.63 15.55 15.17
C GLY A 578 15.45 16.21 14.44
N TYR A 579 15.68 16.66 13.20
CA TYR A 579 14.63 17.26 12.37
C TYR A 579 13.51 16.26 12.09
N PHE A 580 13.80 15.12 11.48
CA PHE A 580 12.79 14.13 11.14
C PHE A 580 12.16 13.48 12.37
N GLY A 581 12.95 13.18 13.41
CA GLY A 581 12.47 12.58 14.65
C GLY A 581 11.49 13.46 15.44
N SER A 582 11.44 14.77 15.16
CA SER A 582 10.48 15.68 15.80
C SER A 582 9.04 15.51 15.33
N PHE A 583 8.81 14.90 14.16
CA PHE A 583 7.45 14.71 13.61
C PHE A 583 7.22 13.37 12.91
N LEU A 584 8.25 12.74 12.34
CA LEU A 584 8.18 11.38 11.81
C LEU A 584 8.34 10.37 12.94
N ARG A 585 7.47 9.37 12.93
CA ARG A 585 7.57 8.21 13.81
C ARG A 585 8.38 7.14 13.10
N GLY A 586 9.69 7.22 13.24
CA GLY A 586 10.52 6.04 13.11
C GLY A 586 10.89 5.55 14.49
N SER A 587 9.99 5.00 15.32
CA SER A 587 10.36 4.27 16.56
C SER A 587 9.16 3.66 17.30
N LEU A 588 9.33 2.43 17.80
CA LEU A 588 8.47 1.80 18.81
C LEU A 588 8.70 2.38 20.23
N GLU A 589 9.66 3.30 20.44
CA GLU A 589 10.05 3.82 21.77
C GLU A 589 8.98 4.63 22.50
N SER A 590 8.02 5.22 21.77
CA SER A 590 6.87 5.89 22.38
C SER A 590 5.70 4.95 22.67
N LEU A 591 5.80 3.68 22.24
CA LEU A 591 4.80 2.68 22.52
C LEU A 591 5.11 2.04 23.87
N VAL A 592 4.17 2.17 24.80
CA VAL A 592 4.18 1.38 26.02
C VAL A 592 3.79 -0.05 25.63
N ALA A 593 4.75 -0.96 25.60
CA ALA A 593 4.49 -2.36 25.34
C ALA A 593 3.72 -2.98 26.53
N LYS A 594 2.63 -3.71 26.24
CA LYS A 594 1.89 -4.49 27.26
C LYS A 594 2.77 -5.59 27.87
N ARG A 595 3.66 -6.17 27.06
CA ARG A 595 4.63 -7.21 27.42
C ARG A 595 5.91 -6.97 26.62
N THR A 596 7.06 -7.09 27.27
CA THR A 596 8.38 -7.05 26.62
C THR A 596 9.01 -8.44 26.71
N ILE A 597 9.46 -8.97 25.56
CA ILE A 597 10.15 -10.25 25.46
C ILE A 597 11.59 -9.95 25.05
N ASP A 598 12.57 -10.37 25.87
CA ASP A 598 13.99 -10.23 25.52
C ASP A 598 14.43 -11.39 24.60
N ALA A 599 14.55 -11.08 23.31
CA ALA A 599 15.03 -12.00 22.29
C ALA A 599 16.52 -11.77 21.93
N ARG A 600 17.28 -11.03 22.73
CA ARG A 600 18.69 -10.71 22.44
C ARG A 600 19.50 -11.98 22.23
N GLY A 601 20.25 -12.02 21.12
CA GLY A 601 21.08 -13.16 20.72
C GLY A 601 20.29 -14.34 20.15
N GLY A 602 18.96 -14.37 20.33
CA GLY A 602 18.10 -15.42 19.80
C GLY A 602 17.75 -15.19 18.33
N MET A 603 17.18 -16.22 17.70
CA MET A 603 16.68 -16.13 16.33
C MET A 603 15.18 -15.87 16.34
N VAL A 604 14.74 -14.82 15.66
CA VAL A 604 13.31 -14.51 15.47
C VAL A 604 12.93 -14.87 14.05
N MET A 605 12.01 -15.81 13.90
CA MET A 605 11.59 -16.35 12.60
C MET A 605 10.06 -16.30 12.46
N PRO A 606 9.51 -16.33 11.23
CA PRO A 606 8.08 -16.63 11.05
C PRO A 606 7.69 -17.89 11.82
N GLY A 607 6.48 -17.90 12.36
CA GLY A 607 5.89 -19.12 12.90
C GLY A 607 5.79 -20.21 11.83
N GLY A 608 6.05 -21.47 12.22
CA GLY A 608 6.02 -22.58 11.29
C GLY A 608 4.63 -22.78 10.67
N VAL A 609 4.61 -23.24 9.42
CA VAL A 609 3.40 -23.66 8.70
C VAL A 609 3.54 -25.14 8.38
N ASP A 610 2.71 -26.00 8.98
CA ASP A 610 2.70 -27.43 8.68
C ASP A 610 1.50 -27.79 7.82
N ALA A 611 1.75 -28.29 6.62
CA ALA A 611 0.72 -28.54 5.62
C ALA A 611 0.40 -30.03 5.46
N HIS A 612 0.89 -30.90 6.35
CA HIS A 612 0.61 -32.33 6.29
C HIS A 612 0.36 -32.88 7.69
N VAL A 613 -0.85 -32.64 8.20
CA VAL A 613 -1.24 -33.07 9.55
C VAL A 613 -2.61 -33.72 9.52
N HIS A 614 -2.66 -34.98 9.95
CA HIS A 614 -3.86 -35.79 10.06
C HIS A 614 -4.42 -35.69 11.49
N LEU A 615 -5.56 -34.98 11.67
CA LEU A 615 -6.21 -34.77 12.97
C LEU A 615 -7.67 -35.22 12.97
N ALA A 616 -8.06 -35.94 14.03
CA ALA A 616 -9.40 -36.48 14.20
C ALA A 616 -9.95 -37.15 12.93
N GLU A 617 -9.12 -37.81 12.12
CA GLU A 617 -9.57 -38.43 10.88
C GLU A 617 -10.41 -39.69 11.16
N PRO A 618 -11.53 -39.89 10.46
CA PRO A 618 -12.28 -41.13 10.58
C PRO A 618 -11.43 -42.31 10.10
N ALA A 619 -11.73 -43.51 10.56
CA ALA A 619 -11.13 -44.74 10.04
C ALA A 619 -11.46 -44.90 8.54
N LEU A 620 -10.53 -44.50 7.66
CA LEU A 620 -10.69 -44.62 6.21
C LEU A 620 -10.37 -46.03 5.71
N PHE A 621 -9.45 -46.71 6.38
CA PHE A 621 -9.10 -48.11 6.19
C PHE A 621 -8.43 -48.64 7.47
N GLY A 622 -8.62 -49.93 7.78
CA GLY A 622 -8.11 -50.54 9.01
C GLY A 622 -8.93 -50.22 10.26
N LYS A 623 -8.36 -50.48 11.45
CA LYS A 623 -8.97 -50.18 12.76
C LYS A 623 -8.38 -48.88 13.32
N GLY A 624 -9.24 -48.06 13.92
CA GLY A 624 -8.85 -46.87 14.70
C GLY A 624 -8.91 -45.54 13.96
N GLN A 625 -8.72 -44.47 14.73
CA GLN A 625 -8.68 -43.07 14.31
C GLN A 625 -7.36 -42.47 14.82
N SER A 626 -6.87 -41.41 14.16
CA SER A 626 -5.69 -40.68 14.62
C SER A 626 -5.82 -40.30 16.10
N ALA A 627 -4.79 -40.58 16.89
CA ALA A 627 -4.80 -40.39 18.34
C ALA A 627 -4.99 -38.92 18.75
N ASP A 628 -4.43 -38.00 17.97
CA ASP A 628 -4.64 -36.57 18.14
C ASP A 628 -5.93 -36.09 17.49
N ASN A 629 -6.66 -35.25 18.23
CA ASN A 629 -7.77 -34.46 17.73
C ASN A 629 -7.32 -33.02 17.47
N TYR A 630 -8.26 -32.15 17.07
CA TYR A 630 -7.95 -30.73 16.82
C TYR A 630 -7.42 -29.99 18.05
N GLU A 631 -7.81 -30.39 19.27
CA GLU A 631 -7.28 -29.79 20.49
C GLU A 631 -5.84 -30.23 20.73
N THR A 632 -5.59 -31.53 20.81
CA THR A 632 -4.30 -32.07 21.23
C THR A 632 -3.22 -31.90 20.15
N GLY A 633 -3.59 -32.05 18.87
CA GLY A 633 -2.67 -31.85 17.75
C GLY A 633 -2.26 -30.38 17.56
N THR A 634 -3.21 -29.44 17.65
CA THR A 634 -2.87 -28.00 17.52
C THR A 634 -2.14 -27.47 18.75
N ARG A 635 -2.43 -28.00 19.95
CA ARG A 635 -1.63 -27.74 21.15
C ARG A 635 -0.18 -28.18 20.95
N SER A 636 0.02 -29.41 20.48
CA SER A 636 1.35 -29.96 20.18
C SER A 636 2.08 -29.11 19.14
N ALA A 637 1.37 -28.63 18.10
CA ALA A 637 1.93 -27.74 17.08
C ALA A 637 2.50 -26.42 17.64
N ILE A 638 1.76 -25.69 18.49
CA ILE A 638 2.27 -24.44 19.08
C ILE A 638 3.44 -24.67 20.03
N CYS A 639 3.46 -25.78 20.77
CA CYS A 639 4.58 -26.14 21.65
C CYS A 639 5.86 -26.46 20.84
N GLY A 640 5.69 -26.84 19.58
CA GLY A 640 6.74 -27.08 18.59
C GLY A 640 7.06 -25.91 17.67
N GLY A 641 6.48 -24.71 17.89
CA GLY A 641 6.81 -23.51 17.11
C GLY A 641 6.03 -23.36 15.80
N THR A 642 4.98 -24.16 15.60
CA THR A 642 4.09 -24.09 14.43
C THR A 642 2.84 -23.30 14.81
N THR A 643 2.55 -22.24 14.04
CA THR A 643 1.43 -21.32 14.31
C THR A 643 0.24 -21.55 13.39
N THR A 644 0.46 -22.24 12.26
CA THR A 644 -0.57 -22.53 11.27
C THR A 644 -0.50 -23.98 10.82
N LEU A 645 -1.64 -24.67 10.82
CA LEU A 645 -1.80 -26.01 10.27
C LEU A 645 -2.68 -26.02 9.02
N ILE A 646 -2.39 -26.90 8.06
CA ILE A 646 -3.35 -27.29 7.04
C ILE A 646 -3.61 -28.79 7.20
N THR A 647 -4.79 -29.13 7.70
CA THR A 647 -5.19 -30.51 8.03
C THR A 647 -6.07 -31.10 6.95
N PHE A 648 -6.37 -32.40 6.99
CA PHE A 648 -7.21 -33.01 5.96
C PHE A 648 -8.69 -33.08 6.35
N ALA A 649 -9.52 -32.85 5.33
CA ALA A 649 -10.95 -33.12 5.32
C ALA A 649 -11.21 -34.34 4.42
N PRO A 650 -11.34 -35.54 5.00
CA PRO A 650 -11.35 -36.76 4.20
C PRO A 650 -12.74 -37.16 3.69
N GLN A 651 -12.84 -37.35 2.37
CA GLN A 651 -13.98 -37.98 1.72
C GLN A 651 -13.82 -39.51 1.77
N ARG A 652 -14.84 -40.24 2.24
CA ARG A 652 -14.84 -41.70 2.09
C ARG A 652 -15.15 -42.04 0.63
N LYS A 653 -14.54 -43.10 0.09
CA LYS A 653 -14.77 -43.52 -1.32
C LYS A 653 -16.24 -43.81 -1.66
N SER A 654 -17.06 -44.19 -0.68
CA SER A 654 -18.51 -44.37 -0.85
C SER A 654 -19.30 -43.07 -0.92
N GLU A 655 -18.73 -41.93 -0.52
CA GLU A 655 -19.41 -40.64 -0.44
C GLU A 655 -19.20 -39.83 -1.73
N PRO A 656 -20.25 -39.22 -2.30
CA PRO A 656 -20.14 -38.52 -3.58
C PRO A 656 -19.68 -37.05 -3.45
N SER A 657 -19.70 -36.46 -2.25
CA SER A 657 -19.50 -35.01 -2.04
C SER A 657 -18.22 -34.72 -1.25
N LEU A 658 -17.45 -33.74 -1.72
CA LEU A 658 -16.31 -33.15 -1.02
C LEU A 658 -16.78 -32.05 -0.04
N LEU A 659 -17.83 -31.31 -0.39
CA LEU A 659 -18.40 -30.27 0.47
C LEU A 659 -18.94 -30.84 1.79
N ALA A 660 -19.56 -32.02 1.75
CA ALA A 660 -20.00 -32.71 2.97
C ALA A 660 -18.82 -33.07 3.89
N ALA A 661 -17.72 -33.58 3.31
CA ALA A 661 -16.50 -33.87 4.07
C ALA A 661 -15.88 -32.59 4.67
N LEU A 662 -15.89 -31.48 3.92
CA LEU A 662 -15.44 -30.18 4.40
C LEU A 662 -16.29 -29.69 5.58
N GLU A 663 -17.63 -29.75 5.48
CA GLU A 663 -18.54 -29.31 6.53
C GLU A 663 -18.34 -30.11 7.83
N GLU A 664 -18.22 -31.44 7.72
CA GLU A 664 -17.97 -32.31 8.89
C GLU A 664 -16.60 -32.06 9.53
N THR A 665 -15.62 -31.66 8.73
CA THR A 665 -14.30 -31.31 9.24
C THR A 665 -14.32 -29.96 9.96
N HIS A 666 -15.05 -28.97 9.44
CA HIS A 666 -15.28 -27.71 10.16
C HIS A 666 -15.91 -27.95 11.54
N LYS A 667 -16.94 -28.81 11.63
CA LYS A 667 -17.61 -29.13 12.92
C LYS A 667 -16.65 -29.70 13.96
N ARG A 668 -15.68 -30.52 13.55
CA ARG A 668 -14.66 -31.10 14.45
C ARG A 668 -13.62 -30.06 14.90
N ALA A 669 -13.25 -29.13 14.03
CA ALA A 669 -12.21 -28.14 14.32
C ALA A 669 -12.73 -26.91 15.09
N GLN A 670 -13.99 -26.52 14.88
CA GLN A 670 -14.59 -25.32 15.45
C GLN A 670 -14.40 -25.26 16.97
N ASP A 671 -13.87 -24.14 17.45
CA ASP A 671 -13.60 -23.83 18.86
C ASP A 671 -12.65 -24.82 19.58
N ASN A 672 -11.96 -25.70 18.84
CA ASN A 672 -11.06 -26.69 19.40
C ASN A 672 -9.56 -26.42 19.15
N CYS A 673 -9.21 -25.45 18.31
CA CYS A 673 -7.83 -25.24 17.86
C CYS A 673 -7.05 -24.20 18.71
N TYR A 674 -5.76 -24.46 18.94
CA TYR A 674 -4.79 -23.51 19.49
C TYR A 674 -4.04 -22.74 18.39
N THR A 675 -3.79 -23.37 17.23
CA THR A 675 -3.19 -22.74 16.04
C THR A 675 -4.25 -22.21 15.10
N ASP A 676 -3.88 -21.29 14.22
CA ASP A 676 -4.67 -21.08 13.01
C ASP A 676 -4.65 -22.33 12.14
N TYR A 677 -5.74 -22.56 11.41
CA TYR A 677 -5.90 -23.80 10.67
C TYR A 677 -6.66 -23.60 9.35
N SER A 678 -6.47 -24.54 8.42
CA SER A 678 -7.24 -24.63 7.19
C SER A 678 -7.25 -26.08 6.69
N PHE A 679 -7.90 -26.37 5.56
CA PHE A 679 -8.10 -27.75 5.10
C PHE A 679 -7.57 -28.08 3.69
N HIS A 680 -6.98 -29.26 3.55
CA HIS A 680 -6.85 -30.01 2.30
C HIS A 680 -8.03 -30.97 2.17
N LEU A 681 -8.68 -31.07 1.01
CA LEU A 681 -9.67 -32.12 0.78
C LEU A 681 -8.98 -33.41 0.35
N ILE A 682 -9.27 -34.56 0.94
CA ILE A 682 -8.89 -35.84 0.33
C ILE A 682 -10.00 -36.26 -0.62
N CYS A 683 -9.66 -36.44 -1.90
CA CYS A 683 -10.59 -36.88 -2.93
C CYS A 683 -10.35 -38.36 -3.25
N SER A 684 -11.21 -39.23 -2.75
CA SER A 684 -11.15 -40.68 -2.97
C SER A 684 -12.23 -41.19 -3.92
N ASN A 685 -13.18 -40.32 -4.30
CA ASN A 685 -14.18 -40.57 -5.32
C ASN A 685 -14.30 -39.34 -6.23
N ALA A 686 -13.72 -39.44 -7.44
CA ALA A 686 -13.74 -38.38 -8.46
C ALA A 686 -15.03 -38.39 -9.31
N GLY A 687 -16.16 -38.78 -8.73
CA GLY A 687 -17.45 -38.78 -9.42
C GLY A 687 -17.92 -37.37 -9.82
N ARG A 688 -18.95 -37.30 -10.68
CA ARG A 688 -19.49 -36.04 -11.22
C ARG A 688 -19.78 -34.98 -10.15
N GLN A 689 -20.33 -35.39 -9.00
CA GLN A 689 -20.63 -34.47 -7.92
C GLN A 689 -19.36 -33.86 -7.33
N ALA A 690 -18.39 -34.67 -6.88
CA ALA A 690 -17.12 -34.21 -6.36
C ALA A 690 -16.41 -33.23 -7.30
N ILE A 691 -16.32 -33.56 -8.60
CA ILE A 691 -15.70 -32.69 -9.61
C ILE A 691 -16.44 -31.34 -9.73
N SER A 692 -17.78 -31.35 -9.74
CA SER A 692 -18.58 -30.13 -9.86
C SER A 692 -18.46 -29.17 -8.66
N GLU A 693 -17.95 -29.64 -7.52
CA GLU A 693 -17.87 -28.87 -6.27
C GLU A 693 -16.59 -28.01 -6.18
N PHE A 694 -15.60 -28.19 -7.07
CA PHE A 694 -14.32 -27.47 -7.05
C PHE A 694 -14.45 -25.93 -7.04
N PRO A 695 -15.32 -25.30 -7.85
CA PRO A 695 -15.54 -23.86 -7.79
C PRO A 695 -16.06 -23.39 -6.43
N THR A 696 -16.94 -24.18 -5.81
CA THR A 696 -17.51 -23.87 -4.49
C THR A 696 -16.46 -24.03 -3.39
N LEU A 697 -15.68 -25.11 -3.43
CA LEU A 697 -14.52 -25.30 -2.54
C LEU A 697 -13.57 -24.11 -2.62
N ARG A 698 -13.29 -23.64 -3.85
CA ARG A 698 -12.44 -22.48 -4.09
C ARG A 698 -12.99 -21.20 -3.46
N SER A 699 -14.30 -20.94 -3.61
CA SER A 699 -14.97 -19.80 -2.99
C SER A 699 -14.97 -19.84 -1.46
N LYS A 700 -14.80 -21.03 -0.85
CA LYS A 700 -14.67 -21.24 0.60
C LYS A 700 -13.22 -21.20 1.09
N GLY A 701 -12.30 -20.72 0.25
CA GLY A 701 -10.89 -20.59 0.61
C GLY A 701 -10.11 -21.91 0.63
N ILE A 702 -10.63 -22.98 0.03
CA ILE A 702 -9.85 -24.20 -0.19
C ILE A 702 -9.00 -24.01 -1.45
N SER A 703 -7.68 -24.15 -1.32
CA SER A 703 -6.72 -23.97 -2.40
C SER A 703 -5.95 -25.24 -2.77
N SER A 704 -6.25 -26.37 -2.12
CA SER A 704 -5.54 -27.63 -2.35
C SER A 704 -6.34 -28.85 -1.92
N LEU A 705 -6.02 -29.99 -2.55
CA LEU A 705 -6.60 -31.30 -2.28
C LEU A 705 -5.50 -32.38 -2.35
N LYS A 706 -5.76 -33.58 -1.81
CA LYS A 706 -4.89 -34.76 -1.82
C LYS A 706 -5.58 -35.94 -2.50
N ILE A 707 -4.83 -36.66 -3.32
CA ILE A 707 -5.24 -37.92 -3.97
C ILE A 707 -4.19 -39.01 -3.72
N TYR A 708 -4.60 -40.26 -3.90
CA TYR A 708 -3.75 -41.43 -3.68
C TYR A 708 -3.66 -42.27 -4.95
N MET A 709 -2.45 -42.75 -5.25
CA MET A 709 -2.20 -43.76 -6.29
C MET A 709 -2.11 -45.19 -5.71
N THR A 710 -2.30 -45.32 -4.40
CA THR A 710 -2.27 -46.57 -3.62
C THR A 710 -3.47 -46.63 -2.65
N TYR A 711 -3.59 -47.75 -1.93
CA TYR A 711 -4.70 -48.13 -1.05
C TYR A 711 -6.04 -48.22 -1.78
N GLU A 712 -6.60 -49.43 -1.93
CA GLU A 712 -7.88 -49.63 -2.65
C GLU A 712 -9.01 -48.69 -2.16
N ALA A 713 -9.06 -48.40 -0.86
CA ALA A 713 -10.04 -47.51 -0.24
C ALA A 713 -9.90 -46.03 -0.63
N LEU A 714 -8.75 -45.59 -1.14
CA LEU A 714 -8.45 -44.18 -1.46
C LEU A 714 -7.98 -43.97 -2.91
N GLN A 715 -7.49 -45.03 -3.55
CA GLN A 715 -6.86 -45.01 -4.86
C GLN A 715 -7.82 -44.53 -5.94
N LEU A 716 -7.33 -43.58 -6.75
CA LEU A 716 -7.94 -43.18 -8.03
C LEU A 716 -7.21 -43.86 -9.19
N LYS A 717 -7.95 -44.17 -10.25
CA LYS A 717 -7.40 -44.60 -11.55
C LYS A 717 -6.82 -43.41 -12.30
N ASP A 718 -5.90 -43.64 -13.22
CA ASP A 718 -5.26 -42.56 -14.00
C ASP A 718 -6.28 -41.64 -14.70
N SER A 719 -7.40 -42.15 -15.21
CA SER A 719 -8.47 -41.33 -15.79
C SER A 719 -9.15 -40.41 -14.77
N GLU A 720 -9.40 -40.91 -13.55
CA GLU A 720 -9.98 -40.12 -12.45
C GLU A 720 -8.99 -39.07 -11.93
N ILE A 721 -7.69 -39.40 -11.93
CA ILE A 721 -6.61 -38.44 -11.64
C ILE A 721 -6.62 -37.32 -12.67
N LEU A 722 -6.71 -37.64 -13.96
CA LEU A 722 -6.79 -36.63 -15.02
C LEU A 722 -8.01 -35.71 -14.87
N ASP A 723 -9.18 -36.25 -14.53
CA ASP A 723 -10.39 -35.44 -14.26
C ASP A 723 -10.14 -34.46 -13.09
N VAL A 724 -9.54 -34.93 -12.00
CA VAL A 724 -9.19 -34.09 -10.84
C VAL A 724 -8.16 -33.03 -11.22
N LEU A 725 -7.09 -33.40 -11.92
CA LEU A 725 -6.03 -32.48 -12.35
C LEU A 725 -6.57 -31.40 -13.29
N PHE A 726 -7.45 -31.77 -14.22
CA PHE A 726 -8.05 -30.84 -15.16
C PHE A 726 -8.97 -29.83 -14.46
N GLU A 727 -9.80 -30.29 -13.52
CA GLU A 727 -10.67 -29.37 -12.76
C GLU A 727 -9.88 -28.53 -11.75
N ALA A 728 -8.82 -29.08 -11.15
CA ALA A 728 -7.90 -28.36 -10.29
C ALA A 728 -7.21 -27.21 -11.04
N ARG A 729 -6.81 -27.43 -12.31
CA ARG A 729 -6.26 -26.40 -13.19
C ARG A 729 -7.21 -25.22 -13.35
N LYS A 730 -8.47 -25.47 -13.72
CA LYS A 730 -9.48 -24.41 -13.94
C LYS A 730 -9.71 -23.55 -12.70
N ASN A 731 -9.66 -24.17 -11.52
CA ASN A 731 -9.96 -23.53 -10.25
C ASN A 731 -8.72 -23.06 -9.49
N LYS A 732 -7.51 -23.24 -10.04
CA LYS A 732 -6.22 -22.89 -9.41
C LYS A 732 -6.05 -23.57 -8.03
N ILE A 733 -6.38 -24.86 -7.97
CA ILE A 733 -6.22 -25.73 -6.80
C ILE A 733 -4.95 -26.55 -6.99
N VAL A 734 -4.09 -26.62 -5.97
CA VAL A 734 -2.89 -27.47 -5.98
C VAL A 734 -3.24 -28.89 -5.57
N THR A 735 -2.85 -29.87 -6.39
CA THR A 735 -3.09 -31.29 -6.10
C THR A 735 -1.86 -31.93 -5.45
N MET A 736 -2.05 -32.46 -4.25
CA MET A 736 -1.10 -33.28 -3.50
C MET A 736 -1.26 -34.75 -3.90
N ILE A 737 -0.17 -35.45 -4.20
CA ILE A 737 -0.24 -36.83 -4.69
C ILE A 737 0.62 -37.73 -3.81
N HIS A 738 -0.03 -38.64 -3.10
CA HIS A 738 0.65 -39.77 -2.48
C HIS A 738 1.00 -40.78 -3.59
N ALA A 739 2.28 -40.79 -3.97
CA ALA A 739 2.78 -41.50 -5.14
C ALA A 739 3.48 -42.81 -4.76
N GLU A 740 2.70 -43.87 -4.56
CA GLU A 740 3.20 -45.25 -4.52
C GLU A 740 2.37 -46.14 -5.45
N ASN A 741 3.00 -47.13 -6.09
CA ASN A 741 2.31 -48.10 -6.92
C ASN A 741 1.68 -49.21 -6.06
N GLY A 742 0.36 -49.11 -5.85
CA GLY A 742 -0.40 -50.08 -5.05
C GLY A 742 -0.29 -51.53 -5.55
N ALA A 743 -0.23 -51.77 -6.86
CA ALA A 743 -0.14 -53.13 -7.40
C ALA A 743 1.21 -53.80 -7.07
N ILE A 744 2.31 -53.05 -7.08
CA ILE A 744 3.62 -53.54 -6.66
C ILE A 744 3.61 -53.86 -5.17
N ILE A 745 3.01 -52.99 -4.35
CA ILE A 745 2.88 -53.19 -2.91
C ILE A 745 2.07 -54.43 -2.60
N ASP A 746 0.84 -54.54 -3.13
CA ASP A 746 -0.06 -55.67 -2.89
C ASP A 746 0.55 -57.01 -3.31
N TRP A 747 1.23 -57.03 -4.46
CA TRP A 747 1.94 -58.21 -4.92
C TRP A 747 3.07 -58.58 -3.95
N THR A 748 3.83 -57.60 -3.46
CA THR A 748 4.94 -57.83 -2.53
C THR A 748 4.45 -58.30 -1.17
N ILE A 749 3.36 -57.71 -0.64
CA ILE A 749 2.67 -58.17 0.57
C ILE A 749 2.31 -59.65 0.43
N LYS A 750 1.63 -60.03 -0.65
CA LYS A 750 1.26 -61.42 -0.91
C LYS A 750 2.49 -62.36 -0.91
N LYS A 751 3.62 -61.92 -1.48
CA LYS A 751 4.86 -62.72 -1.49
C LYS A 751 5.54 -62.85 -0.12
N LEU A 752 5.41 -61.85 0.74
CA LEU A 752 5.87 -61.92 2.12
C LEU A 752 4.99 -62.87 2.95
N GLU A 753 3.67 -62.82 2.76
CA GLU A 753 2.70 -63.70 3.43
C GLU A 753 2.84 -65.17 3.01
N GLU A 754 3.07 -65.45 1.72
CA GLU A 754 3.38 -66.79 1.20
C GLU A 754 4.61 -67.40 1.91
N LYS A 755 5.54 -66.56 2.37
CA LYS A 755 6.74 -66.94 3.13
C LYS A 755 6.58 -66.84 4.65
N LYS A 756 5.37 -66.50 5.14
CA LYS A 756 5.06 -66.28 6.56
C LYS A 756 5.91 -65.19 7.23
N LEU A 757 6.27 -64.16 6.49
CA LEU A 757 7.05 -63.03 6.97
C LEU A 757 6.11 -61.89 7.40
N PHE A 758 5.69 -61.89 8.66
CA PHE A 758 4.63 -61.00 9.18
C PHE A 758 5.13 -59.86 10.09
N ASP A 759 6.33 -59.97 10.64
CA ASP A 759 6.89 -58.99 11.59
C ASP A 759 6.95 -57.55 11.02
N PRO A 760 6.91 -56.51 11.87
CA PRO A 760 6.87 -55.09 11.46
C PRO A 760 7.98 -54.67 10.49
N LYS A 761 9.17 -55.26 10.62
CA LYS A 761 10.32 -55.01 9.73
C LYS A 761 10.07 -55.32 8.26
N TYR A 762 9.06 -56.15 7.94
CA TYR A 762 8.71 -56.46 6.57
C TYR A 762 7.87 -55.37 5.90
N HIS A 763 7.37 -54.38 6.66
CA HIS A 763 6.67 -53.21 6.11
C HIS A 763 7.53 -52.47 5.07
N VAL A 764 8.79 -52.17 5.38
CA VAL A 764 9.72 -51.55 4.40
C VAL A 764 9.98 -52.43 3.18
N THR A 765 9.97 -53.75 3.36
CA THR A 765 10.16 -54.68 2.23
C THR A 765 8.92 -54.70 1.33
N SER A 766 7.73 -54.52 1.90
CA SER A 766 6.47 -54.47 1.13
C SER A 766 6.26 -53.19 0.34
N HIS A 767 6.97 -52.11 0.69
CA HIS A 767 6.99 -50.82 -0.02
C HIS A 767 8.36 -50.56 -0.66
N PRO A 768 8.79 -51.37 -1.66
CA PRO A 768 10.11 -51.21 -2.26
C PRO A 768 10.23 -49.84 -2.95
N PRO A 769 11.43 -49.20 -3.00
CA PRO A 769 11.60 -47.87 -3.58
C PRO A 769 11.07 -47.72 -5.01
N VAL A 770 11.09 -48.80 -5.81
CA VAL A 770 10.55 -48.80 -7.18
C VAL A 770 9.05 -48.45 -7.25
N ALA A 771 8.28 -48.77 -6.20
CA ALA A 771 6.86 -48.44 -6.14
C ALA A 771 6.63 -46.92 -6.04
N GLU A 772 7.49 -46.21 -5.30
CA GLU A 772 7.46 -44.74 -5.20
C GLU A 772 8.03 -44.09 -6.47
N ILE A 773 9.14 -44.62 -7.00
CA ILE A 773 9.82 -44.09 -8.18
C ILE A 773 8.88 -44.09 -9.40
N GLU A 774 8.23 -45.24 -9.68
CA GLU A 774 7.31 -45.37 -10.81
C GLU A 774 6.12 -44.42 -10.67
N ALA A 775 5.45 -44.43 -9.51
CA ALA A 775 4.28 -43.61 -9.29
C ALA A 775 4.60 -42.11 -9.34
N THR A 776 5.78 -41.69 -8.84
CA THR A 776 6.27 -40.31 -8.95
C THR A 776 6.43 -39.89 -10.41
N TYR A 777 7.10 -40.71 -11.22
CA TYR A 777 7.29 -40.42 -12.64
C TYR A 777 5.95 -40.38 -13.40
N ARG A 778 5.04 -41.30 -13.07
CA ARG A 778 3.69 -41.34 -13.65
C ARG A 778 2.87 -40.10 -13.26
N ALA A 779 2.88 -39.69 -11.99
CA ALA A 779 2.22 -38.47 -11.54
C ALA A 779 2.74 -37.22 -12.26
N ILE A 780 4.07 -37.11 -12.43
CA ILE A 780 4.70 -36.03 -13.22
C ILE A 780 4.19 -36.06 -14.67
N SER A 781 4.15 -37.23 -15.30
CA SER A 781 3.67 -37.37 -16.68
C SER A 781 2.21 -36.93 -16.85
N LEU A 782 1.34 -37.28 -15.90
CA LEU A 782 -0.07 -36.87 -15.91
C LEU A 782 -0.24 -35.36 -15.70
N SER A 783 0.55 -34.77 -14.79
CA SER A 783 0.58 -33.33 -14.55
C SER A 783 1.15 -32.55 -15.74
N GLU A 784 2.18 -33.07 -16.41
CA GLU A 784 2.78 -32.48 -17.60
C GLU A 784 1.78 -32.46 -18.77
N PHE A 785 0.98 -33.53 -18.93
CA PHE A 785 -0.09 -33.59 -19.93
C PHE A 785 -1.18 -32.53 -19.69
N ILE A 786 -1.60 -32.30 -18.44
CA ILE A 786 -2.62 -31.29 -18.09
C ILE A 786 -2.02 -29.88 -17.89
N ASP A 787 -0.69 -29.77 -17.85
CA ASP A 787 0.06 -28.57 -17.49
C ASP A 787 -0.45 -27.94 -16.16
N VAL A 788 -0.50 -28.72 -15.09
CA VAL A 788 -1.04 -28.26 -13.80
C VAL A 788 -0.05 -28.47 -12.66
N PRO A 789 0.09 -27.50 -11.73
CA PRO A 789 0.97 -27.66 -10.58
C PRO A 789 0.52 -28.82 -9.68
N ILE A 790 1.48 -29.66 -9.29
CA ILE A 790 1.28 -30.73 -8.30
C ILE A 790 2.34 -30.67 -7.21
N LEU A 791 2.01 -31.23 -6.04
CA LEU A 791 2.96 -31.53 -4.97
C LEU A 791 3.05 -33.04 -4.80
N ILE A 792 4.22 -33.63 -5.01
CA ILE A 792 4.47 -35.02 -4.62
C ILE A 792 4.77 -35.05 -3.12
N VAL A 793 3.92 -35.72 -2.33
CA VAL A 793 4.00 -35.66 -0.86
C VAL A 793 4.89 -36.72 -0.24
N HIS A 794 5.46 -36.35 0.91
CA HIS A 794 6.34 -37.13 1.79
C HIS A 794 7.29 -38.09 1.01
N VAL A 795 8.06 -37.52 0.09
CA VAL A 795 9.05 -38.25 -0.72
C VAL A 795 10.19 -38.75 0.18
N SER A 796 10.46 -40.04 0.05
CA SER A 796 11.40 -40.78 0.90
C SER A 796 12.63 -41.27 0.15
N SER A 797 12.57 -41.38 -1.18
CA SER A 797 13.62 -41.94 -2.02
C SER A 797 14.40 -40.86 -2.78
N PRO A 798 15.75 -40.83 -2.70
CA PRO A 798 16.58 -39.95 -3.53
C PRO A 798 16.34 -40.12 -5.04
N SER A 799 16.01 -41.33 -5.49
CA SER A 799 15.71 -41.60 -6.90
C SER A 799 14.38 -40.98 -7.34
N ALA A 800 13.37 -40.97 -6.46
CA ALA A 800 12.12 -40.25 -6.73
C ALA A 800 12.36 -38.73 -6.75
N ALA A 801 13.16 -38.22 -5.82
CA ALA A 801 13.58 -36.82 -5.79
C ALA A 801 14.35 -36.42 -7.08
N ALA A 802 15.17 -37.30 -7.64
CA ALA A 802 15.87 -37.06 -8.90
C ALA A 802 14.90 -36.87 -10.09
N HIS A 803 13.79 -37.63 -10.16
CA HIS A 803 12.76 -37.42 -11.19
C HIS A 803 12.07 -36.07 -11.05
N ILE A 804 11.80 -35.66 -9.81
CA ILE A 804 11.20 -34.35 -9.49
C ILE A 804 12.15 -33.23 -9.91
N SER A 805 13.41 -33.30 -9.51
CA SER A 805 14.45 -32.32 -9.87
C SER A 805 14.64 -32.22 -11.40
N ALA A 806 14.60 -33.35 -12.11
CA ALA A 806 14.66 -33.38 -13.57
C ALA A 806 13.42 -32.70 -14.21
N ALA A 807 12.23 -32.86 -13.63
CA ALA A 807 11.01 -32.18 -14.10
C ALA A 807 11.06 -30.67 -13.84
N GLN A 808 11.50 -30.25 -12.67
CA GLN A 808 11.73 -28.85 -12.32
C GLN A 808 12.75 -28.18 -13.25
N SER A 809 13.82 -28.90 -13.60
CA SER A 809 14.85 -28.43 -14.56
C SER A 809 14.31 -28.22 -15.97
N ARG A 810 13.24 -28.92 -16.36
CA ARG A 810 12.49 -28.66 -17.61
C ARG A 810 11.54 -27.47 -17.50
N GLY A 811 11.46 -26.83 -16.32
CA GLY A 811 10.59 -25.69 -16.06
C GLY A 811 9.15 -26.06 -15.68
N LEU A 812 8.84 -27.33 -15.45
CA LEU A 812 7.51 -27.79 -15.05
C LEU A 812 7.19 -27.35 -13.61
N PRO A 813 5.93 -27.01 -13.29
CA PRO A 813 5.53 -26.56 -11.96
C PRO A 813 5.34 -27.74 -10.98
N ILE A 814 6.38 -28.58 -10.84
CA ILE A 814 6.39 -29.73 -9.93
C ILE A 814 7.01 -29.33 -8.61
N TYR A 815 6.27 -29.51 -7.52
CA TYR A 815 6.73 -29.28 -6.16
C TYR A 815 6.89 -30.61 -5.44
N ALA A 816 7.69 -30.62 -4.37
CA ALA A 816 7.82 -31.80 -3.53
C ALA A 816 7.88 -31.47 -2.05
N GLU A 817 7.45 -32.44 -1.26
CA GLU A 817 7.54 -32.45 0.19
C GLU A 817 8.39 -33.63 0.65
N THR A 818 9.16 -33.43 1.71
CA THR A 818 9.72 -34.51 2.52
C THR A 818 9.42 -34.26 4.00
N CYS A 819 9.77 -35.21 4.87
CA CYS A 819 9.37 -35.22 6.28
C CYS A 819 10.52 -35.71 7.20
N PRO A 820 10.51 -35.36 8.50
CA PRO A 820 11.58 -35.72 9.43
C PRO A 820 11.87 -37.24 9.51
N GLN A 821 10.89 -38.11 9.32
CA GLN A 821 11.11 -39.56 9.27
C GLN A 821 12.12 -39.98 8.19
N TYR A 822 12.25 -39.25 7.09
CA TYR A 822 13.23 -39.54 6.04
C TYR A 822 14.57 -38.82 6.20
N LEU A 823 14.68 -37.98 7.23
CA LEU A 823 15.92 -37.30 7.62
C LEU A 823 16.61 -37.98 8.81
N PHE A 824 15.83 -38.72 9.61
CA PHE A 824 16.27 -39.20 10.91
C PHE A 824 16.07 -40.70 11.08
N LEU A 825 15.01 -41.32 10.54
CA LEU A 825 14.75 -42.75 10.69
C LEU A 825 15.29 -43.55 9.50
N THR A 826 15.61 -44.81 9.75
CA THR A 826 16.08 -45.75 8.74
C THR A 826 15.37 -47.10 8.90
N ARG A 827 15.61 -48.02 7.98
CA ARG A 827 15.21 -49.42 8.08
C ARG A 827 15.59 -50.07 9.42
N LYS A 828 16.70 -49.65 10.03
CA LYS A 828 17.12 -50.18 11.35
C LYS A 828 16.12 -49.84 12.46
N ASP A 829 15.43 -48.71 12.36
CA ASP A 829 14.42 -48.31 13.33
C ASP A 829 13.14 -49.16 13.22
N LEU A 830 12.87 -49.72 12.04
CA LEU A 830 11.79 -50.69 11.80
C LEU A 830 12.18 -52.13 12.19
N ASP A 831 13.47 -52.45 12.26
CA ASP A 831 14.01 -53.77 12.61
C ASP A 831 14.36 -53.88 14.12
N LYS A 832 13.71 -53.07 14.97
CA LYS A 832 13.82 -53.21 16.42
C LYS A 832 13.13 -54.50 16.91
N PRO A 833 13.59 -55.10 18.02
CA PRO A 833 13.07 -56.38 18.51
C PRO A 833 11.55 -56.39 18.77
N GLY A 834 10.92 -57.53 18.48
CA GLY A 834 9.49 -57.73 18.73
C GLY A 834 8.62 -56.75 17.95
N PHE A 835 7.76 -56.03 18.66
CA PHE A 835 6.83 -55.05 18.06
C PHE A 835 7.33 -53.61 18.12
N GLU A 836 8.54 -53.34 18.62
CA GLU A 836 9.05 -51.98 18.80
C GLU A 836 9.19 -51.22 17.47
N GLY A 837 9.51 -51.93 16.39
CA GLY A 837 9.60 -51.35 15.05
C GLY A 837 8.29 -50.72 14.56
N ALA A 838 7.14 -51.13 15.10
CA ALA A 838 5.83 -50.59 14.71
C ALA A 838 5.69 -49.08 14.99
N LYS A 839 6.46 -48.54 15.95
CA LYS A 839 6.51 -47.09 16.26
C LYS A 839 6.95 -46.25 15.05
N CYS A 840 7.74 -46.82 14.15
CA CYS A 840 8.30 -46.16 12.98
C CYS A 840 7.56 -46.48 11.67
N VAL A 841 6.43 -47.20 11.73
CA VAL A 841 5.65 -47.58 10.54
C VAL A 841 4.91 -46.36 9.99
N CYS A 842 5.36 -45.90 8.82
CA CYS A 842 4.71 -44.94 7.93
C CYS A 842 4.81 -45.43 6.47
N SER A 843 4.11 -44.80 5.53
CA SER A 843 4.18 -45.10 4.10
C SER A 843 4.31 -43.83 3.27
N PRO A 844 5.35 -43.69 2.40
CA PRO A 844 6.47 -44.62 2.25
C PRO A 844 7.27 -44.82 3.56
N PRO A 845 7.89 -45.99 3.77
CA PRO A 845 8.65 -46.26 4.99
C PRO A 845 10.07 -45.68 4.95
N PRO A 846 10.71 -45.46 6.12
CA PRO A 846 12.12 -45.08 6.19
C PRO A 846 13.04 -46.02 5.40
N ARG A 847 13.98 -45.44 4.65
CA ARG A 847 14.86 -46.16 3.70
C ARG A 847 16.12 -46.75 4.35
N GLU A 848 17.01 -47.34 3.57
CA GLU A 848 18.05 -48.28 4.03
C GLU A 848 19.06 -47.66 4.99
N GLY A 849 19.50 -46.42 4.76
CA GLY A 849 20.52 -45.83 5.62
C GLY A 849 20.87 -44.37 5.37
N SER A 850 21.94 -43.91 6.00
CA SER A 850 22.37 -42.51 6.00
C SER A 850 22.65 -41.94 4.62
N GLN A 851 23.00 -42.77 3.63
CA GLN A 851 23.16 -42.32 2.24
C GLN A 851 21.84 -41.80 1.64
N ASP A 852 20.71 -42.41 2.01
CA ASP A 852 19.39 -41.91 1.60
C ASP A 852 19.11 -40.56 2.26
N HIS A 853 19.43 -40.42 3.56
CA HIS A 853 19.32 -39.14 4.27
C HIS A 853 20.11 -38.04 3.59
N GLU A 854 21.36 -38.30 3.17
CA GLU A 854 22.18 -37.32 2.44
C GLU A 854 21.52 -36.89 1.13
N GLY A 855 20.89 -37.81 0.39
CA GLY A 855 20.12 -37.49 -0.81
C GLY A 855 18.92 -36.59 -0.51
N ILE A 856 18.19 -36.88 0.58
CA ILE A 856 17.03 -36.06 0.98
C ILE A 856 17.47 -34.68 1.48
N TRP A 857 18.49 -34.60 2.34
CA TRP A 857 19.07 -33.33 2.81
C TRP A 857 19.56 -32.46 1.66
N LYS A 858 20.25 -33.06 0.69
CA LYS A 858 20.68 -32.36 -0.53
C LYS A 858 19.47 -31.81 -1.31
N GLY A 859 18.42 -32.61 -1.46
CA GLY A 859 17.17 -32.18 -2.11
C GLY A 859 16.49 -31.01 -1.38
N ILE A 860 16.63 -30.92 -0.05
CA ILE A 860 16.15 -29.75 0.69
C ILE A 860 17.03 -28.55 0.35
N GLU A 861 18.35 -28.69 0.40
CA GLU A 861 19.29 -27.60 0.17
C GLU A 861 19.21 -27.03 -1.25
N ASP A 862 19.11 -27.89 -2.28
CA ASP A 862 19.08 -27.48 -3.69
C ASP A 862 17.71 -27.01 -4.19
N GLY A 863 16.66 -27.13 -3.36
CA GLY A 863 15.30 -26.69 -3.68
C GLY A 863 14.44 -27.72 -4.40
N THR A 864 14.91 -28.97 -4.56
CA THR A 864 14.06 -30.08 -5.01
C THR A 864 12.83 -30.23 -4.12
N PHE A 865 13.02 -30.18 -2.79
CA PHE A 865 11.94 -30.11 -1.83
C PHE A 865 11.52 -28.67 -1.56
N THR A 866 10.27 -28.39 -1.90
CA THR A 866 9.61 -27.11 -1.72
C THR A 866 9.26 -26.88 -0.26
N VAL A 867 8.78 -27.93 0.42
CA VAL A 867 8.29 -27.86 1.79
C VAL A 867 8.79 -29.04 2.64
N LEU A 868 8.94 -28.80 3.95
CA LEU A 868 9.24 -29.79 4.97
C LEU A 868 8.05 -29.83 5.95
N SER A 869 7.23 -30.87 5.85
CA SER A 869 6.03 -31.07 6.69
C SER A 869 6.23 -32.23 7.66
N SER A 870 5.37 -32.37 8.67
CA SER A 870 5.51 -33.48 9.62
C SER A 870 4.95 -34.81 9.12
N ASP A 871 3.92 -34.77 8.25
CA ASP A 871 3.08 -35.95 7.94
C ASP A 871 2.57 -36.61 9.24
N HIS A 872 2.19 -35.77 10.21
CA HIS A 872 1.79 -36.22 11.54
C HIS A 872 0.47 -36.99 11.43
N CYS A 873 0.53 -38.29 11.72
CA CYS A 873 -0.62 -39.19 11.74
C CYS A 873 -0.43 -40.23 12.86
N PRO A 874 -0.68 -39.86 14.13
CA PRO A 874 -0.33 -40.70 15.26
C PRO A 874 -1.40 -41.73 15.61
N PHE A 875 -0.96 -42.83 16.21
CA PHE A 875 -1.82 -43.85 16.83
C PHE A 875 -1.22 -44.23 18.18
N ILE A 876 -2.03 -44.57 19.18
CA ILE A 876 -1.52 -45.05 20.48
C ILE A 876 -0.80 -46.39 20.28
N TYR A 877 0.42 -46.53 20.77
CA TYR A 877 1.23 -47.73 20.62
C TYR A 877 0.69 -48.89 21.45
N GLU A 878 0.40 -48.66 22.73
CA GLU A 878 -0.01 -49.69 23.69
C GLU A 878 -1.46 -50.17 23.53
N ASP A 879 -2.29 -49.46 22.76
CA ASP A 879 -3.71 -49.81 22.56
C ASP A 879 -3.87 -51.05 21.66
N THR A 880 -4.53 -52.09 22.22
CA THR A 880 -4.75 -53.41 21.63
C THR A 880 -6.07 -53.56 20.87
N GLU A 881 -6.92 -52.52 20.85
CA GLU A 881 -8.23 -52.56 20.17
C GLU A 881 -8.19 -51.79 18.87
N ILE A 882 -7.66 -50.56 18.93
CA ILE A 882 -7.66 -49.60 17.81
C ILE A 882 -6.31 -48.90 17.59
N GLY A 883 -5.33 -49.13 18.45
CA GLY A 883 -3.97 -48.61 18.31
C GLY A 883 -3.02 -49.53 17.57
N LYS A 884 -1.70 -49.26 17.66
CA LYS A 884 -0.70 -50.05 16.92
C LYS A 884 -0.70 -51.51 17.34
N LYS A 885 -0.87 -51.83 18.63
CA LYS A 885 -0.92 -53.22 19.11
C LYS A 885 -2.22 -53.97 18.77
N SER A 886 -3.19 -53.32 18.12
CA SER A 886 -4.45 -53.97 17.67
C SER A 886 -4.29 -55.13 16.69
N VAL A 887 -3.09 -55.31 16.15
CA VAL A 887 -2.76 -56.38 15.19
C VAL A 887 -2.04 -57.57 15.83
N ILE A 888 -1.74 -57.51 17.13
CA ILE A 888 -1.13 -58.61 17.86
C ILE A 888 -2.20 -59.65 18.17
N SER A 889 -1.93 -60.90 17.83
CA SER A 889 -2.83 -62.02 18.11
C SER A 889 -2.02 -63.28 18.44
N PRO A 890 -2.64 -64.35 18.95
CA PRO A 890 -1.96 -65.64 19.09
C PRO A 890 -1.36 -66.18 17.79
N GLU A 891 -1.95 -65.84 16.63
CA GLU A 891 -1.42 -66.21 15.32
C GLU A 891 -0.24 -65.32 14.90
N TYR A 892 -0.25 -64.04 15.29
CA TYR A 892 0.78 -63.05 14.98
C TYR A 892 1.30 -62.39 16.27
N PRO A 893 2.18 -63.06 17.03
CA PRO A 893 2.65 -62.55 18.33
C PRO A 893 3.46 -61.26 18.24
N ASN A 894 4.09 -60.99 17.08
CA ASN A 894 4.75 -59.73 16.76
C ASN A 894 3.89 -58.82 15.87
N GLY A 895 2.58 -59.08 15.79
CA GLY A 895 1.68 -58.37 14.89
C GLY A 895 1.89 -58.68 13.40
N HIS A 896 0.89 -58.36 12.59
CA HIS A 896 0.94 -58.52 11.14
C HIS A 896 1.19 -57.16 10.48
N PHE A 897 2.35 -56.97 9.83
CA PHE A 897 2.83 -55.65 9.37
C PHE A 897 1.81 -54.87 8.53
N LYS A 898 1.12 -55.53 7.59
CA LYS A 898 0.18 -54.87 6.67
C LYS A 898 -1.03 -54.23 7.36
N TYR A 899 -1.36 -54.65 8.59
CA TYR A 899 -2.51 -54.14 9.33
C TYR A 899 -2.11 -53.11 10.39
N ILE A 900 -0.81 -52.88 10.62
CA ILE A 900 -0.35 -51.90 11.61
C ILE A 900 -0.88 -50.53 11.21
N PRO A 901 -1.60 -49.81 12.10
CA PRO A 901 -1.97 -48.42 11.86
C PRO A 901 -0.78 -47.57 11.41
N ASN A 902 -0.96 -46.96 10.24
CA ASN A 902 0.10 -46.38 9.44
C ASN A 902 0.23 -44.89 9.73
N GLY A 903 1.42 -44.47 10.19
CA GLY A 903 1.70 -43.08 10.53
C GLY A 903 2.52 -42.94 11.82
N CYS A 904 3.09 -41.75 11.98
CA CYS A 904 3.97 -41.38 13.08
C CYS A 904 3.60 -39.98 13.66
N PRO A 905 3.80 -39.73 14.97
CA PRO A 905 3.73 -38.39 15.51
C PRO A 905 4.98 -37.56 15.11
N GLY A 906 4.77 -36.35 14.59
CA GLY A 906 5.90 -35.42 14.32
C GLY A 906 5.60 -33.91 14.37
N VAL A 907 4.37 -33.46 14.59
CA VAL A 907 3.99 -32.04 14.45
C VAL A 907 4.77 -31.11 15.39
N GLU A 908 5.03 -31.55 16.63
CA GLU A 908 5.77 -30.77 17.62
C GLU A 908 7.29 -30.83 17.46
N THR A 909 7.81 -31.95 16.94
CA THR A 909 9.25 -32.18 16.82
C THR A 909 9.84 -31.68 15.50
N ARG A 910 9.00 -31.46 14.46
CA ARG A 910 9.41 -31.12 13.09
C ARG A 910 10.47 -30.02 13.02
N LEU A 911 10.18 -28.85 13.59
CA LEU A 911 11.06 -27.68 13.50
C LEU A 911 12.34 -27.89 14.30
N SER A 912 12.21 -28.37 15.54
CA SER A 912 13.33 -28.61 16.45
C SER A 912 14.31 -29.66 15.94
N LEU A 913 13.81 -30.74 15.33
CA LEU A 913 14.64 -31.76 14.68
C LEU A 913 15.45 -31.17 13.52
N ALA A 914 14.77 -30.44 12.62
CA ALA A 914 15.42 -29.87 11.44
C ALA A 914 16.44 -28.78 11.79
N LEU A 915 16.13 -27.91 12.77
CA LEU A 915 17.05 -26.86 13.21
C LEU A 915 18.24 -27.43 14.00
N SER A 916 17.99 -28.38 14.91
CA SER A 916 19.05 -29.03 15.72
C SER A 916 20.05 -29.83 14.89
N ALA A 917 19.64 -30.32 13.73
CA ALA A 917 20.54 -31.01 12.80
C ALA A 917 21.66 -30.09 12.28
N ASN A 918 21.43 -28.76 12.27
CA ASN A 918 22.39 -27.76 11.80
C ASN A 918 22.92 -28.05 10.39
N ARG A 919 22.04 -28.52 9.50
CA ARG A 919 22.35 -28.89 8.11
C ARG A 919 21.92 -27.84 7.08
N LEU A 920 21.07 -26.89 7.48
CA LEU A 920 20.50 -25.87 6.59
C LEU A 920 20.94 -24.48 7.01
N LYS A 921 21.16 -23.60 6.03
CA LYS A 921 21.19 -22.15 6.30
C LYS A 921 19.83 -21.73 6.87
N LEU A 922 19.83 -20.79 7.81
CA LEU A 922 18.60 -20.34 8.48
C LEU A 922 17.52 -19.86 7.50
N GLN A 923 17.92 -19.18 6.43
CA GLN A 923 16.99 -18.74 5.38
C GLN A 923 16.33 -19.93 4.69
N LYS A 924 17.08 -21.00 4.43
CA LYS A 924 16.54 -22.21 3.79
C LYS A 924 15.62 -22.98 4.75
N PHE A 925 15.96 -23.03 6.03
CA PHE A 925 15.07 -23.56 7.07
C PHE A 925 13.73 -22.82 7.09
N VAL A 926 13.74 -21.48 7.15
CA VAL A 926 12.51 -20.66 7.08
C VAL A 926 11.76 -20.88 5.77
N GLU A 927 12.49 -20.95 4.65
CA GLU A 927 11.92 -21.16 3.32
C GLU A 927 11.05 -22.42 3.27
N VAL A 928 11.60 -23.58 3.67
CA VAL A 928 10.90 -24.88 3.52
C VAL A 928 9.90 -25.19 4.65
N THR A 929 10.04 -24.57 5.83
CA THR A 929 9.14 -24.84 6.97
C THR A 929 8.02 -23.82 7.15
N SER A 930 8.12 -22.67 6.47
CA SER A 930 7.20 -21.54 6.64
C SER A 930 6.83 -20.88 5.31
N THR A 931 7.80 -20.24 4.65
CA THR A 931 7.53 -19.34 3.50
C THR A 931 6.93 -20.08 2.32
N ASN A 932 7.52 -21.20 1.88
CA ASN A 932 7.08 -21.91 0.69
C ASN A 932 5.73 -22.59 0.91
N ALA A 933 5.46 -23.13 2.10
CA ALA A 933 4.14 -23.67 2.42
C ALA A 933 3.07 -22.56 2.34
N ALA A 934 3.35 -21.39 2.93
CA ALA A 934 2.43 -20.26 2.84
C ALA A 934 2.23 -19.78 1.39
N LYS A 935 3.29 -19.73 0.57
CA LYS A 935 3.20 -19.34 -0.84
C LYS A 935 2.44 -20.37 -1.69
N LEU A 936 2.73 -21.65 -1.51
CA LEU A 936 2.16 -22.75 -2.29
C LEU A 936 0.66 -22.88 -2.06
N TYR A 937 0.22 -22.68 -0.81
CA TYR A 937 -1.17 -22.87 -0.43
C TYR A 937 -1.98 -21.58 -0.33
N GLY A 938 -1.41 -20.41 -0.68
CA GLY A 938 -2.16 -19.15 -0.76
C GLY A 938 -2.42 -18.46 0.59
N LEU A 939 -1.49 -18.61 1.53
CA LEU A 939 -1.47 -17.91 2.82
C LEU A 939 -0.47 -16.74 2.85
N TYR A 940 0.46 -16.66 1.89
CA TYR A 940 1.44 -15.57 1.81
C TYR A 940 0.80 -14.26 1.31
N PRO A 941 1.18 -13.07 1.83
CA PRO A 941 2.19 -12.80 2.87
C PRO A 941 1.66 -12.82 4.31
N ARG A 942 0.36 -13.10 4.49
CA ARG A 942 -0.30 -13.12 5.79
C ARG A 942 0.38 -14.10 6.76
N LYS A 943 0.77 -15.28 6.27
CA LYS A 943 1.57 -16.29 6.99
C LYS A 943 2.91 -16.52 6.31
N GLY A 944 3.87 -17.09 7.05
CA GLY A 944 5.16 -17.54 6.52
C GLY A 944 6.15 -16.41 6.21
N ALA A 945 5.89 -15.18 6.64
CA ALA A 945 6.78 -14.04 6.51
C ALA A 945 6.64 -13.10 7.71
N LEU A 946 7.60 -12.18 7.88
CA LEU A 946 7.56 -11.10 8.87
C LEU A 946 7.55 -9.76 8.15
N ILE A 947 6.48 -9.48 7.41
CA ILE A 947 6.32 -8.24 6.64
C ILE A 947 5.45 -7.28 7.44
N PRO A 948 5.97 -6.10 7.83
CA PRO A 948 5.18 -5.08 8.51
C PRO A 948 3.87 -4.80 7.76
N ASP A 949 2.79 -4.61 8.51
CA ASP A 949 1.43 -4.31 8.02
C ASP A 949 0.73 -5.40 7.17
N GLU A 950 1.43 -6.46 6.77
CA GLU A 950 0.90 -7.57 5.96
C GLU A 950 0.80 -8.90 6.71
N SER A 951 1.85 -9.28 7.45
CA SER A 951 1.91 -10.56 8.16
C SER A 951 1.20 -10.49 9.51
N ASP A 952 0.59 -11.60 9.92
CA ASP A 952 -0.25 -11.68 11.14
C ASP A 952 0.54 -11.45 12.45
N ALA A 953 1.86 -11.29 12.43
CA ALA A 953 2.76 -11.34 13.59
C ALA A 953 2.82 -12.73 14.25
N ASP A 954 2.86 -13.76 13.41
CA ASP A 954 3.16 -15.14 13.80
C ASP A 954 4.67 -15.33 13.87
N LEU A 955 5.20 -15.57 15.07
CA LEU A 955 6.63 -15.61 15.34
C LEU A 955 7.00 -16.87 16.13
N THR A 956 8.17 -17.41 15.83
CA THR A 956 8.86 -18.37 16.70
C THR A 956 10.20 -17.78 17.08
N ILE A 957 10.45 -17.68 18.39
CA ILE A 957 11.70 -17.20 18.95
C ILE A 957 12.47 -18.41 19.45
N TRP A 958 13.71 -18.56 18.97
CA TRP A 958 14.63 -19.63 19.33
C TRP A 958 15.71 -19.12 20.29
N TYR A 959 16.34 -20.03 21.04
CA TYR A 959 17.43 -19.68 21.94
C TYR A 959 18.66 -19.20 21.15
N PRO A 960 19.46 -18.29 21.73
CA PRO A 960 20.82 -18.06 21.27
C PRO A 960 21.60 -19.37 21.23
N ASP A 961 22.56 -19.48 20.31
CA ASP A 961 23.37 -20.69 20.15
C ASP A 961 24.06 -21.08 21.46
N GLY A 962 23.77 -22.30 21.92
CA GLY A 962 24.35 -22.88 23.14
C GLY A 962 23.62 -22.54 24.45
N GLU A 963 22.66 -21.61 24.47
CA GLU A 963 21.99 -21.22 25.73
C GLU A 963 20.97 -22.26 26.22
N LEU A 964 20.30 -23.00 25.34
CA LEU A 964 19.37 -24.07 25.75
C LEU A 964 20.10 -25.30 26.33
N GLY A 965 21.32 -25.58 25.83
CA GLY A 965 22.02 -26.84 26.06
C GLY A 965 21.47 -28.01 25.24
N ASP A 966 22.29 -29.06 25.10
CA ASP A 966 21.89 -30.32 24.48
C ASP A 966 20.98 -31.11 25.43
N PHE A 967 19.89 -31.69 24.91
CA PHE A 967 19.01 -32.56 25.70
C PHE A 967 18.48 -33.72 24.86
N ASP A 968 18.26 -34.87 25.50
CA ASP A 968 17.65 -36.02 24.84
C ASP A 968 16.12 -35.88 24.83
N LEU A 969 15.53 -35.99 23.65
CA LEU A 969 14.09 -35.92 23.46
C LEU A 969 13.41 -37.10 24.14
N LYS A 970 12.37 -36.81 24.94
CA LYS A 970 11.53 -37.81 25.56
C LYS A 970 10.06 -37.60 25.23
N ASN A 971 9.29 -38.69 25.12
CA ASN A 971 7.86 -38.57 24.87
C ASN A 971 7.13 -37.79 25.98
N GLU A 972 7.58 -37.93 27.23
CA GLU A 972 7.02 -37.22 28.39
C GLU A 972 7.11 -35.70 28.30
N SER A 973 7.98 -35.15 27.44
CA SER A 973 8.08 -33.70 27.23
C SER A 973 7.26 -33.17 26.04
N LEU A 974 6.47 -34.04 25.38
CA LEU A 974 5.60 -33.68 24.25
C LEU A 974 4.16 -33.48 24.70
N HIS A 975 3.42 -32.65 23.96
CA HIS A 975 2.07 -32.20 24.30
C HIS A 975 0.98 -32.82 23.42
N HIS A 976 1.31 -33.88 22.67
CA HIS A 976 0.39 -34.71 21.89
C HIS A 976 -0.36 -35.75 22.75
N ASN A 977 -1.38 -36.41 22.19
CA ASN A 977 -2.15 -37.47 22.84
C ASN A 977 -1.63 -38.88 22.50
N VAL A 978 -0.30 -39.07 22.54
CA VAL A 978 0.37 -40.28 22.08
C VAL A 978 1.38 -40.75 23.14
N ASP A 979 1.46 -42.06 23.33
CA ASP A 979 2.30 -42.74 24.33
C ASP A 979 3.74 -43.01 23.85
N TYR A 980 4.12 -42.55 22.65
CA TYR A 980 5.47 -42.68 22.13
C TYR A 980 5.82 -41.58 21.11
N THR A 981 7.12 -41.40 20.88
CA THR A 981 7.66 -40.70 19.71
C THR A 981 8.68 -41.58 18.99
N PRO A 982 8.72 -41.63 17.65
CA PRO A 982 9.74 -42.41 16.94
C PRO A 982 11.14 -41.78 17.07
N TYR A 983 11.22 -40.57 17.63
CA TYR A 983 12.46 -39.80 17.83
C TYR A 983 12.99 -39.86 19.27
N GLU A 984 12.45 -40.75 20.11
CA GLU A 984 12.86 -40.94 21.51
C GLU A 984 14.37 -41.14 21.64
N GLY A 985 14.99 -40.43 22.58
CA GLY A 985 16.43 -40.49 22.85
C GLY A 985 17.31 -39.72 21.86
N ARG A 986 16.75 -38.97 20.90
CA ARG A 986 17.54 -38.10 20.04
C ARG A 986 17.97 -36.85 20.77
N THR A 987 19.27 -36.55 20.73
CA THR A 987 19.83 -35.31 21.26
C THR A 987 19.45 -34.13 20.37
N LEU A 988 18.73 -33.15 20.92
CA LEU A 988 18.35 -31.88 20.29
C LEU A 988 19.13 -30.73 20.91
N LYS A 989 19.33 -29.67 20.12
CA LYS A 989 20.09 -28.46 20.50
C LYS A 989 19.24 -27.20 20.53
N GLN A 990 18.06 -27.27 19.91
CA GLN A 990 17.14 -26.15 19.77
C GLN A 990 15.72 -26.63 20.03
N TRP A 991 14.93 -25.73 20.62
CA TRP A 991 13.49 -25.83 20.81
C TRP A 991 12.91 -24.41 20.81
N PRO A 992 11.65 -24.19 20.40
CA PRO A 992 10.99 -22.90 20.55
C PRO A 992 11.07 -22.40 21.99
N ARG A 993 11.69 -21.23 22.17
CA ARG A 993 11.66 -20.49 23.44
C ARG A 993 10.29 -19.83 23.62
N TYR A 994 9.84 -19.16 22.56
CA TYR A 994 8.48 -18.61 22.48
C TYR A 994 7.83 -18.99 21.15
N THR A 995 6.51 -19.18 21.18
CA THR A 995 5.67 -19.18 19.98
C THR A 995 4.58 -18.14 20.16
N ILE A 996 4.44 -17.29 19.15
CA ILE A 996 3.56 -16.13 19.17
C ILE A 996 2.62 -16.29 17.98
N LEU A 997 1.31 -16.30 18.26
CA LEU A 997 0.26 -16.40 17.26
C LEU A 997 -0.54 -15.09 17.28
N ARG A 998 -0.50 -14.38 16.16
CA ARG A 998 -1.14 -13.07 15.99
C ARG A 998 -0.75 -12.02 17.03
N GLY A 999 0.52 -11.99 17.40
CA GLY A 999 1.05 -11.09 18.44
C GLY A 999 0.83 -11.57 19.89
N GLU A 1000 0.10 -12.65 20.12
CA GLU A 1000 -0.12 -13.22 21.46
C GLU A 1000 0.82 -14.40 21.72
N VAL A 1001 1.46 -14.43 22.89
CA VAL A 1001 2.33 -15.54 23.29
C VAL A 1001 1.45 -16.75 23.63
N VAL A 1002 1.60 -17.82 22.87
CA VAL A 1002 0.85 -19.08 23.06
C VAL A 1002 1.71 -20.20 23.66
N TRP A 1003 3.03 -20.08 23.54
CA TRP A 1003 4.01 -20.98 24.18
C TRP A 1003 5.15 -20.15 24.77
N ASP A 1004 5.53 -20.44 26.01
CA ASP A 1004 6.59 -19.80 26.78
C ASP A 1004 7.38 -20.87 27.56
N ARG A 1005 8.46 -21.38 26.96
CA ARG A 1005 9.22 -22.51 27.52
C ARG A 1005 9.92 -22.16 28.84
N ASP A 1006 10.37 -20.91 29.00
CA ASP A 1006 11.09 -20.45 30.20
C ASP A 1006 10.14 -20.13 31.36
N GLY A 1007 8.86 -19.88 31.05
CA GLY A 1007 7.83 -19.49 32.00
C GLY A 1007 6.78 -20.59 32.22
N GLU A 1008 5.54 -20.29 31.84
CA GLU A 1008 4.35 -21.08 32.17
C GLU A 1008 4.14 -22.31 31.25
N GLY A 1009 4.95 -22.47 30.20
CA GLY A 1009 4.77 -23.50 29.18
C GLY A 1009 3.66 -23.14 28.20
N LEU A 1010 2.57 -23.90 28.20
CA LEU A 1010 1.41 -23.65 27.34
C LEU A 1010 0.57 -22.49 27.91
N VAL A 1011 0.61 -21.33 27.24
CA VAL A 1011 -0.14 -20.12 27.62
C VAL A 1011 -1.37 -19.91 26.73
N GLY A 1012 -1.35 -20.45 25.51
CA GLY A 1012 -2.45 -20.34 24.55
C GLY A 1012 -3.74 -20.97 25.08
N ALA A 1013 -4.89 -20.43 24.67
CA ALA A 1013 -6.19 -20.96 25.03
C ALA A 1013 -6.78 -21.82 23.90
N LYS A 1014 -7.46 -22.91 24.27
CA LYS A 1014 -8.30 -23.67 23.35
C LYS A 1014 -9.33 -22.75 22.68
N GLY A 1015 -9.49 -22.85 21.37
CA GLY A 1015 -10.42 -22.05 20.59
C GLY A 1015 -9.87 -20.67 20.16
N TYR A 1016 -8.62 -20.35 20.51
CA TYR A 1016 -7.97 -19.13 20.03
C TYR A 1016 -7.60 -19.19 18.54
N GLY A 1017 -7.36 -20.40 18.01
CA GLY A 1017 -7.09 -20.65 16.60
C GLY A 1017 -8.30 -20.39 15.72
N GLN A 1018 -8.10 -19.76 14.56
CA GLN A 1018 -9.17 -19.47 13.61
C GLN A 1018 -8.96 -20.17 12.26
N PHE A 1019 -10.07 -20.46 11.58
CA PHE A 1019 -10.03 -20.96 10.21
C PHE A 1019 -9.53 -19.86 9.25
N LEU A 1020 -8.61 -20.24 8.36
CA LEU A 1020 -8.07 -19.36 7.33
C LEU A 1020 -8.61 -19.75 5.95
N GLU A 1021 -9.33 -18.83 5.31
CA GLU A 1021 -9.61 -18.92 3.87
C GLU A 1021 -8.32 -18.61 3.08
N ARG A 1022 -7.98 -19.48 2.12
CA ARG A 1022 -6.72 -19.39 1.38
C ARG A 1022 -6.89 -18.85 -0.04
N GLY A 1023 -6.01 -17.92 -0.40
CA GLY A 1023 -5.85 -17.32 -1.72
C GLY A 1023 -5.21 -18.29 -2.73
N VAL A 1024 -4.77 -17.77 -3.88
CA VAL A 1024 -4.09 -18.57 -4.92
C VAL A 1024 -2.62 -18.78 -4.55
N SER A 1025 -2.01 -19.85 -5.04
CA SER A 1025 -0.56 -20.01 -4.95
C SER A 1025 0.15 -18.83 -5.61
N VAL A 1026 1.21 -18.33 -4.99
CA VAL A 1026 2.11 -17.32 -5.59
C VAL A 1026 3.41 -17.95 -6.11
N LEU A 1027 3.54 -19.28 -6.04
CA LEU A 1027 4.58 -20.02 -6.75
C LEU A 1027 4.16 -20.22 -8.22
N LYS A 1028 5.13 -20.63 -9.05
CA LYS A 1028 4.92 -20.83 -10.49
C LYS A 1028 3.72 -21.76 -10.77
N GLY A 1029 2.76 -21.28 -11.56
CA GLY A 1029 1.60 -22.06 -11.98
C GLY A 1029 1.83 -22.83 -13.29
N SER A 1030 0.74 -23.20 -13.93
CA SER A 1030 0.69 -23.71 -15.31
C SER A 1030 1.53 -22.86 -16.27
N VAL A 1031 2.23 -23.51 -17.20
CA VAL A 1031 3.11 -22.87 -18.17
C VAL A 1031 2.30 -22.17 -19.26
N LYS A 1032 1.21 -22.79 -19.72
CA LYS A 1032 0.28 -22.23 -20.69
C LYS A 1032 -0.89 -21.54 -19.97
N GLU A 1033 -1.47 -20.51 -20.57
CA GLU A 1033 -2.69 -19.87 -20.03
C GLU A 1033 -3.90 -20.80 -20.17
N GLU A 1034 -4.13 -21.32 -21.38
CA GLU A 1034 -5.19 -22.28 -21.67
C GLU A 1034 -4.62 -23.67 -21.93
N TRP A 1035 -5.36 -24.70 -21.51
CA TRP A 1035 -5.07 -26.07 -21.90
C TRP A 1035 -5.88 -26.40 -23.16
N ASN A 1036 -5.20 -26.77 -24.23
CA ASN A 1036 -5.82 -27.17 -25.48
C ASN A 1036 -5.49 -28.64 -25.78
N VAL A 1037 -6.53 -29.42 -26.05
CA VAL A 1037 -6.39 -30.84 -26.42
C VAL A 1037 -5.68 -31.03 -27.76
N GLU A 1038 -5.74 -30.05 -28.66
CA GLU A 1038 -5.10 -30.10 -29.98
C GLU A 1038 -3.58 -29.89 -29.95
N ASP A 1039 -3.00 -29.54 -28.79
CA ASP A 1039 -1.56 -29.33 -28.65
C ASP A 1039 -0.73 -30.64 -28.62
N PHE A 1040 -1.38 -31.81 -28.69
CA PHE A 1040 -0.77 -33.13 -28.47
C PHE A 1040 -1.01 -34.12 -29.62
#